data_AF-A0A072Q1Y2-F1
#
_entry.id   AF-A0A072Q1Y2-F1
#
_cell.length_a   1.000
_cell.length_b   1.000
_cell.length_c   1.000
_cell.angle_alpha   90.00
_cell.angle_beta   90.00
_cell.angle_gamma   90.00
#
_symmetry.space_group_name_H-M   'P 1'
#
loop_
_entity.id
_entity.type
_entity.pdbx_description
1 polymer ?
#
loop_
_entity_poly.entity_id
_entity_poly.type
_entity_poly.pdbx_seq_one_letter_code
_entity_poly.pdbx_strand_id
1 'polypeptide(L)'
;MSSSQPFLPSPSLTSGIRKKSRFTYRQLHLLGQSSVSCPLRCIALIDYDAFYAQCEMVRLGVGETRPLAVQQWQGLIAINYPARDFGLNRHVTVAEAKTKCPEIVVQHVATWREGDDKWAYRDDAAKHIQTDKVSLDPYRLESRKSLALVKEILPPAPIQKVEKASIDEVFLDLSAQIHQILLDRYPELRHTPYDDPTEHLPLPPSTALDWQADALIDLDSAQTEDDDPDWDDVVMNIGSEIVRDVRAKIRETLKYTCSAGIARNKMMAKLGAGYKKPDQQTIVRNRAVQHFLSGFKFTKIRNLGGKLGDQVVDAFGTEEVTELLSVPIEQMKSKLGDETGTWLHGIIRGEDNSEVNSRTQIKSMLSAKSFRPSINSTEQANKWLRIFVADIYARLVEEGVLKNKRRPRTIALHHRQGGQTKSKQLPIPQGKQIDQTMLFDLSKTLLGQVIVDGRAWPCANLSLSVGGFEDGVSGNKGIDTFLLKGDEAKAAMDTPHRSHATTPIQGEGRPAKLRRLDELPSIARFLSKEDSTGEGGVQSPGTTSADKLHQGEFRANEEAADIDISLLCRSNIASFFCKSCQKPVNETDRTEHEDWHFARELQEQDAHVVTGPSNSRPPGPQSSKPNRGGTGGRGRGSKPEKGQSRLTFG
;
A
#
# COMPACT_ATOMS: atom_id res chain seq x y z
N MET A 1 33.28 67.65 43.57
CA MET A 1 33.48 67.12 42.20
C MET A 1 33.85 65.66 42.39
N SER A 2 32.97 64.67 42.20
CA SER A 2 31.80 64.54 41.31
C SER A 2 32.17 64.53 39.83
N SER A 3 32.13 63.33 39.25
CA SER A 3 32.19 63.02 37.82
C SER A 3 31.48 61.68 37.60
N SER A 4 30.15 61.68 37.72
CA SER A 4 29.33 60.47 37.53
C SER A 4 29.46 59.95 36.09
N GLN A 5 29.72 58.66 35.92
CA GLN A 5 29.45 58.01 34.63
C GLN A 5 27.93 58.00 34.39
N PRO A 6 27.45 58.26 33.16
CA PRO A 6 26.03 58.16 32.86
C PRO A 6 25.58 56.70 32.94
N PHE A 7 24.46 56.46 33.62
CA PHE A 7 23.74 55.20 33.49
C PHE A 7 23.36 55.00 32.03
N LEU A 8 23.86 53.94 31.40
CA LEU A 8 23.23 53.44 30.17
C LEU A 8 21.82 52.98 30.55
N PRO A 9 20.76 53.47 29.87
CA PRO A 9 19.42 52.95 30.12
C PRO A 9 19.38 51.48 29.73
N SER A 10 18.84 50.64 30.62
CA SER A 10 18.47 49.26 30.28
C SER A 10 17.65 49.26 28.99
N PRO A 11 17.82 48.28 28.08
CA PRO A 11 17.07 48.24 26.84
C PRO A 11 15.58 48.33 27.16
N SER A 12 14.92 49.35 26.61
CA SER A 12 13.51 49.63 26.87
C SER A 12 12.69 48.40 26.53
N LEU A 13 11.78 48.00 27.43
CA LEU A 13 10.79 46.96 27.20
C LEU A 13 9.90 47.37 26.02
N THR A 14 10.30 46.99 24.81
CA THR A 14 9.48 47.05 23.62
C THR A 14 8.21 46.26 23.90
N SER A 15 7.05 46.89 23.70
CA SER A 15 5.73 46.30 23.95
C SER A 15 5.67 44.87 23.43
N GLY A 16 5.58 43.91 24.34
CA GLY A 16 5.89 42.50 24.06
C GLY A 16 4.95 41.88 23.04
N ILE A 17 5.32 41.93 21.77
CA ILE A 17 4.77 41.08 20.73
C ILE A 17 5.12 39.66 21.14
N ARG A 18 4.15 38.94 21.73
CA ARG A 18 4.28 37.50 21.97
C ARG A 18 4.57 36.87 20.60
N LYS A 19 5.76 36.27 20.44
CA LYS A 19 6.03 35.40 19.29
C LYS A 19 4.88 34.40 19.20
N LYS A 20 4.20 34.34 18.06
CA LYS A 20 3.27 33.25 17.72
C LYS A 20 4.03 32.21 16.89
N SER A 21 3.48 31.01 16.77
CA SER A 21 3.96 29.99 15.83
C SER A 21 3.95 30.52 14.39
N ARG A 22 4.80 29.99 13.51
CA ARG A 22 4.68 30.22 12.06
C ARG A 22 3.44 29.56 11.44
N PHE A 23 2.81 28.63 12.16
CA PHE A 23 1.66 27.84 11.73
C PHE A 23 0.32 28.37 12.25
N THR A 24 -0.77 28.00 11.58
CA THR A 24 -2.15 28.49 11.86
C THR A 24 -3.13 27.38 12.22
N TYR A 25 -4.25 27.72 12.86
CA TYR A 25 -5.33 26.78 13.20
C TYR A 25 -5.89 26.05 11.96
N ARG A 26 -5.91 26.70 10.79
CA ARG A 26 -6.24 26.08 9.49
C ARG A 26 -5.25 24.99 9.10
N GLN A 27 -3.96 25.16 9.35
CA GLN A 27 -2.95 24.16 9.05
C GLN A 27 -3.01 22.99 10.05
N LEU A 28 -3.31 23.26 11.33
CA LEU A 28 -3.65 22.22 12.29
C LEU A 28 -4.88 21.40 11.84
N HIS A 29 -5.96 22.05 11.39
CA HIS A 29 -7.14 21.35 10.85
C HIS A 29 -6.79 20.49 9.61
N LEU A 30 -5.96 21.01 8.69
CA LEU A 30 -5.47 20.26 7.52
C LEU A 30 -4.57 19.08 7.89
N LEU A 31 -3.89 19.10 9.05
CA LEU A 31 -3.17 17.96 9.61
C LEU A 31 -4.16 16.86 10.03
N GLY A 32 -5.25 17.22 10.71
CA GLY A 32 -6.34 16.31 11.09
C GLY A 32 -7.02 15.62 9.91
N GLN A 33 -7.12 16.31 8.76
CA GLN A 33 -7.61 15.75 7.50
C GLN A 33 -6.57 14.88 6.74
N SER A 34 -5.31 14.81 7.20
CA SER A 34 -4.18 14.27 6.45
C SER A 34 -4.09 14.82 5.02
N SER A 35 -4.20 16.15 4.89
CA SER A 35 -4.10 16.86 3.61
C SER A 35 -2.67 16.87 3.09
N VAL A 36 -2.50 16.59 1.80
CA VAL A 36 -1.19 16.60 1.13
C VAL A 36 -0.55 17.99 1.05
N SER A 37 -1.33 19.06 1.20
CA SER A 37 -0.85 20.46 1.20
C SER A 37 -0.58 21.02 2.59
N CYS A 38 -0.73 20.23 3.66
CA CYS A 38 -0.44 20.68 5.02
C CYS A 38 1.08 20.78 5.25
N PRO A 39 1.63 21.93 5.69
CA PRO A 39 3.07 22.06 5.97
C PRO A 39 3.50 21.32 7.25
N LEU A 40 2.54 20.99 8.13
CA LEU A 40 2.74 20.15 9.31
C LEU A 40 2.66 18.64 9.00
N ARG A 41 2.32 18.22 7.77
CA ARG A 41 2.10 16.80 7.41
C ARG A 41 3.27 15.92 7.86
N CYS A 42 2.98 14.73 8.38
CA CYS A 42 4.01 13.79 8.86
C CYS A 42 3.87 12.42 8.20
N ILE A 43 4.89 12.05 7.42
CA ILE A 43 5.01 10.77 6.72
C ILE A 43 6.12 9.95 7.35
N ALA A 44 5.82 8.68 7.60
CA ALA A 44 6.84 7.67 7.88
C ALA A 44 7.00 6.71 6.69
N LEU A 45 8.21 6.20 6.50
CA LEU A 45 8.45 4.95 5.77
C LEU A 45 9.11 3.94 6.71
N ILE A 46 8.60 2.72 6.73
CA ILE A 46 9.26 1.55 7.33
C ILE A 46 9.82 0.68 6.20
N ASP A 47 11.11 0.34 6.30
CA ASP A 47 11.90 -0.37 5.29
C ASP A 47 12.64 -1.54 5.96
N TYR A 48 12.23 -2.78 5.64
CA TYR A 48 12.68 -4.00 6.32
C TYR A 48 14.11 -4.40 5.99
N ASP A 49 14.93 -4.55 7.02
CA ASP A 49 16.37 -4.65 6.87
C ASP A 49 16.82 -5.96 6.22
N ALA A 50 17.44 -5.88 5.04
CA ALA A 50 17.85 -7.04 4.25
C ALA A 50 16.72 -8.08 4.01
N PHE A 51 15.46 -7.65 4.01
CA PHE A 51 14.24 -8.43 4.31
C PHE A 51 14.28 -9.96 4.05
N TYR A 52 14.56 -10.42 2.83
CA TYR A 52 14.55 -11.87 2.55
C TYR A 52 15.58 -12.65 3.40
N ALA A 53 16.75 -12.07 3.69
CA ALA A 53 17.72 -12.69 4.58
C ALA A 53 17.18 -12.83 6.00
N GLN A 54 16.48 -11.82 6.53
CA GLN A 54 15.79 -11.94 7.81
C GLN A 54 14.66 -12.99 7.79
N CYS A 55 13.88 -13.09 6.70
CA CYS A 55 12.88 -14.14 6.55
C CYS A 55 13.50 -15.55 6.64
N GLU A 56 14.65 -15.77 5.99
CA GLU A 56 15.37 -17.04 6.10
C GLU A 56 16.02 -17.22 7.48
N MET A 57 16.55 -16.17 8.11
CA MET A 57 17.13 -16.23 9.45
C MET A 57 16.08 -16.68 10.49
N VAL A 58 14.91 -16.06 10.50
CA VAL A 58 13.80 -16.43 11.39
C VAL A 58 13.28 -17.84 11.08
N ARG A 59 13.16 -18.22 9.80
CA ARG A 59 12.72 -19.58 9.40
C ARG A 59 13.73 -20.67 9.79
N LEU A 60 15.02 -20.37 9.80
CA LEU A 60 16.11 -21.33 10.07
C LEU A 60 16.61 -21.29 11.53
N GLY A 61 16.16 -20.34 12.36
CA GLY A 61 16.70 -20.13 13.70
C GLY A 61 18.15 -19.61 13.69
N VAL A 62 18.55 -18.88 12.65
CA VAL A 62 19.90 -18.32 12.51
C VAL A 62 20.01 -16.98 13.23
N GLY A 63 20.87 -16.92 14.25
CA GLY A 63 21.13 -15.71 15.03
C GLY A 63 21.74 -14.55 14.22
N GLU A 64 21.47 -13.33 14.68
CA GLU A 64 21.67 -12.09 13.92
C GLU A 64 23.12 -11.73 13.60
N THR A 65 24.08 -12.22 14.39
CA THR A 65 25.52 -12.02 14.17
C THR A 65 26.11 -12.95 13.10
N ARG A 66 25.36 -13.97 12.65
CA ARG A 66 25.88 -14.97 11.70
C ARG A 66 25.71 -14.49 10.24
N PRO A 67 26.77 -14.49 9.42
CA PRO A 67 26.66 -14.18 7.99
C PRO A 67 25.66 -15.09 7.27
N LEU A 68 24.64 -14.49 6.66
CA LEU A 68 23.62 -15.18 5.85
C LEU A 68 23.28 -14.40 4.59
N ALA A 69 23.19 -15.12 3.46
CA ALA A 69 22.71 -14.57 2.20
C ALA A 69 21.69 -15.49 1.51
N VAL A 70 20.73 -14.87 0.85
CA VAL A 70 19.69 -15.55 0.06
C VAL A 70 20.15 -15.65 -1.39
N GLN A 71 20.18 -16.87 -1.91
CA GLN A 71 20.64 -17.22 -3.26
C GLN A 71 19.44 -17.39 -4.20
N GLN A 72 19.56 -16.85 -5.41
CA GLN A 72 18.68 -17.16 -6.53
C GLN A 72 19.50 -17.69 -7.70
N TRP A 73 19.39 -18.99 -7.96
CA TRP A 73 20.22 -19.73 -8.90
C TRP A 73 21.72 -19.63 -8.56
N GLN A 74 22.52 -18.82 -9.25
CA GLN A 74 23.97 -18.71 -9.03
C GLN A 74 24.39 -17.47 -8.22
N GLY A 75 23.50 -16.47 -8.07
CA GLY A 75 23.82 -15.17 -7.47
C GLY A 75 23.02 -14.85 -6.22
N LEU A 76 23.58 -14.03 -5.34
CA LEU A 76 22.93 -13.54 -4.13
C LEU A 76 21.90 -12.44 -4.44
N ILE A 77 20.73 -12.47 -3.81
CA ILE A 77 19.65 -11.49 -3.98
C ILE A 77 19.35 -10.65 -2.74
N ALA A 78 19.69 -11.14 -1.54
CA ALA A 78 19.66 -10.42 -0.26
C ALA A 78 20.81 -10.91 0.63
N ILE A 79 21.39 -10.00 1.41
CA ILE A 79 22.59 -10.23 2.24
C ILE A 79 22.36 -9.51 3.57
N ASN A 80 22.42 -10.24 4.70
CA ASN A 80 22.32 -9.65 6.04
C ASN A 80 23.58 -8.83 6.37
N TYR A 81 23.50 -7.97 7.39
CA TYR A 81 24.56 -7.00 7.66
C TYR A 81 25.91 -7.64 8.01
N PRO A 82 26.02 -8.68 8.88
CA PRO A 82 27.30 -9.37 9.10
C PRO A 82 27.95 -9.94 7.85
N ALA A 83 27.16 -10.37 6.86
CA ALA A 83 27.71 -10.83 5.59
C ALA A 83 28.18 -9.67 4.68
N ARG A 84 27.63 -8.45 4.82
CA ARG A 84 28.09 -7.27 4.08
C ARG A 84 29.45 -6.78 4.55
N ASP A 85 29.79 -6.98 5.83
CA ASP A 85 31.08 -6.58 6.42
C ASP A 85 32.28 -7.26 5.72
N PHE A 86 32.07 -8.47 5.15
CA PHE A 86 33.02 -9.15 4.26
C PHE A 86 33.04 -8.57 2.82
N GLY A 87 32.46 -7.40 2.59
CA GLY A 87 32.30 -6.78 1.27
C GLY A 87 31.44 -7.59 0.31
N LEU A 88 30.35 -8.20 0.79
CA LEU A 88 29.39 -8.95 -0.04
C LEU A 88 28.19 -8.09 -0.45
N ASN A 89 27.91 -8.12 -1.76
CA ASN A 89 26.88 -7.31 -2.39
C ASN A 89 25.90 -8.18 -3.19
N ARG A 90 24.77 -7.59 -3.60
CA ARG A 90 23.80 -8.25 -4.47
C ARG A 90 24.46 -8.62 -5.80
N HIS A 91 24.01 -9.73 -6.39
CA HIS A 91 24.52 -10.32 -7.63
C HIS A 91 25.95 -10.94 -7.59
N VAL A 92 26.67 -10.86 -6.47
CA VAL A 92 27.88 -11.68 -6.24
C VAL A 92 27.51 -13.17 -6.32
N THR A 93 28.39 -14.00 -6.88
CA THR A 93 28.14 -15.45 -7.00
C THR A 93 28.41 -16.18 -5.69
N VAL A 94 27.80 -17.36 -5.51
CA VAL A 94 28.02 -18.18 -4.31
C VAL A 94 29.46 -18.67 -4.16
N ALA A 95 30.20 -18.83 -5.26
CA ALA A 95 31.62 -19.17 -5.22
C ALA A 95 32.44 -18.01 -4.62
N GLU A 96 32.31 -16.81 -5.18
CA GLU A 96 32.97 -15.60 -4.66
C GLU A 96 32.58 -15.30 -3.21
N ALA A 97 31.30 -15.51 -2.86
CA ALA A 97 30.81 -15.29 -1.50
C ALA A 97 31.50 -16.20 -0.47
N LYS A 98 31.64 -17.50 -0.79
CA LYS A 98 32.35 -18.46 0.05
C LYS A 98 33.87 -18.26 0.06
N THR A 99 34.44 -17.61 -0.94
CA THR A 99 35.86 -17.20 -0.92
C THR A 99 36.10 -16.04 0.05
N LYS A 100 35.14 -15.11 0.21
CA LYS A 100 35.27 -14.00 1.16
C LYS A 100 34.86 -14.34 2.60
N CYS A 101 33.82 -15.16 2.76
CA CYS A 101 33.25 -15.57 4.05
C CYS A 101 32.95 -17.08 3.99
N PRO A 102 33.91 -17.96 4.34
CA PRO A 102 33.75 -19.41 4.25
C PRO A 102 32.59 -19.98 5.07
N GLU A 103 32.27 -19.34 6.20
CA GLU A 103 31.24 -19.72 7.17
C GLU A 103 29.80 -19.27 6.80
N ILE A 104 29.64 -18.54 5.69
CA ILE A 104 28.35 -17.96 5.28
C ILE A 104 27.26 -19.01 5.05
N VAL A 105 26.11 -18.78 5.69
CA VAL A 105 24.89 -19.55 5.42
C VAL A 105 24.30 -19.05 4.10
N VAL A 106 24.27 -19.92 3.09
CA VAL A 106 23.67 -19.61 1.78
C VAL A 106 22.38 -20.39 1.61
N GLN A 107 21.25 -19.72 1.75
CA GLN A 107 19.92 -20.32 1.59
C GLN A 107 19.38 -20.01 0.19
N HIS A 108 19.14 -21.04 -0.62
CA HIS A 108 18.44 -20.85 -1.90
C HIS A 108 16.95 -20.58 -1.67
N VAL A 109 16.36 -19.68 -2.45
CA VAL A 109 14.91 -19.44 -2.49
C VAL A 109 14.12 -20.73 -2.77
N ALA A 110 12.87 -20.80 -2.30
CA ALA A 110 11.98 -21.92 -2.64
C ALA A 110 11.77 -22.06 -4.17
N THR A 111 11.42 -23.25 -4.65
CA THR A 111 11.12 -23.52 -6.06
C THR A 111 9.77 -24.21 -6.28
N TRP A 112 9.24 -24.02 -7.49
CA TRP A 112 8.21 -24.82 -8.14
C TRP A 112 8.87 -25.73 -9.18
N ARG A 113 8.51 -27.01 -9.21
CA ARG A 113 8.93 -28.04 -10.18
C ARG A 113 7.71 -28.49 -11.00
N GLU A 114 7.92 -29.07 -12.19
CA GLU A 114 6.81 -29.58 -13.00
C GLU A 114 6.09 -30.73 -12.27
N GLY A 115 4.79 -30.59 -12.04
CA GLY A 115 3.95 -31.55 -11.31
C GLY A 115 3.67 -31.19 -9.84
N ASP A 116 4.33 -30.16 -9.29
CA ASP A 116 4.05 -29.66 -7.94
C ASP A 116 2.64 -29.02 -7.81
N ASP A 117 1.97 -29.26 -6.68
CA ASP A 117 0.79 -28.51 -6.23
C ASP A 117 1.15 -27.18 -5.52
N LYS A 118 2.38 -27.12 -4.96
CA LYS A 118 2.93 -25.99 -4.18
C LYS A 118 4.43 -25.86 -4.34
N TRP A 119 4.96 -24.68 -4.04
CA TRP A 119 6.40 -24.48 -3.92
C TRP A 119 6.99 -25.19 -2.69
N ALA A 120 8.29 -25.51 -2.74
CA ALA A 120 9.05 -26.07 -1.63
C ALA A 120 10.48 -25.52 -1.57
N TYR A 121 11.08 -25.48 -0.39
CA TYR A 121 12.54 -25.35 -0.26
C TYR A 121 13.19 -26.69 -0.63
N ARG A 122 14.32 -26.64 -1.35
CA ARG A 122 15.05 -27.84 -1.82
C ARG A 122 16.55 -27.58 -1.86
N ASP A 123 17.35 -28.50 -1.35
CA ASP A 123 18.82 -28.41 -1.38
C ASP A 123 19.39 -28.58 -2.79
N ASP A 124 18.62 -29.22 -3.69
CA ASP A 124 18.98 -29.44 -5.09
C ASP A 124 18.66 -28.23 -6.00
N ALA A 125 17.98 -27.19 -5.49
CA ALA A 125 17.33 -26.14 -6.29
C ALA A 125 18.31 -25.41 -7.23
N ALA A 126 19.52 -25.09 -6.74
CA ALA A 126 20.54 -24.39 -7.53
C ALA A 126 21.01 -25.18 -8.77
N LYS A 127 20.91 -26.51 -8.75
CA LYS A 127 21.25 -27.40 -9.87
C LYS A 127 20.11 -27.45 -10.91
N HIS A 128 18.87 -27.29 -10.46
CA HIS A 128 17.64 -27.47 -11.25
C HIS A 128 17.16 -26.21 -11.98
N ILE A 129 18.06 -25.27 -12.31
CA ILE A 129 17.72 -24.06 -13.08
C ILE A 129 17.03 -24.34 -14.43
N GLN A 130 17.23 -25.52 -15.03
CA GLN A 130 16.60 -25.90 -16.31
C GLN A 130 15.19 -26.48 -16.19
N THR A 131 14.73 -26.84 -14.98
CA THR A 131 13.41 -27.47 -14.73
C THR A 131 12.52 -26.68 -13.78
N ASP A 132 13.13 -25.99 -12.81
CA ASP A 132 12.43 -25.35 -11.70
C ASP A 132 12.21 -23.85 -11.94
N LYS A 133 11.17 -23.28 -11.34
CA LYS A 133 10.96 -21.83 -11.22
C LYS A 133 11.12 -21.38 -9.78
N VAL A 134 11.69 -20.20 -9.54
CA VAL A 134 11.69 -19.56 -8.22
C VAL A 134 10.27 -19.36 -7.70
N SER A 135 10.05 -19.61 -6.41
CA SER A 135 8.99 -19.00 -5.61
C SER A 135 9.57 -17.87 -4.77
N LEU A 136 8.84 -16.75 -4.68
CA LEU A 136 9.08 -15.68 -3.72
C LEU A 136 7.91 -15.57 -2.73
N ASP A 137 7.08 -16.61 -2.69
CA ASP A 137 5.84 -16.66 -1.92
C ASP A 137 6.06 -16.73 -0.39
N PRO A 138 7.14 -17.35 0.14
CA PRO A 138 7.56 -17.15 1.53
C PRO A 138 7.65 -15.67 1.91
N TYR A 139 8.41 -14.88 1.15
CA TYR A 139 8.59 -13.46 1.42
C TYR A 139 7.30 -12.66 1.25
N ARG A 140 6.39 -13.09 0.36
CA ARG A 140 5.04 -12.48 0.20
C ARG A 140 4.08 -12.83 1.35
N LEU A 141 4.25 -13.98 2.00
CA LEU A 141 3.53 -14.37 3.21
C LEU A 141 3.99 -13.50 4.39
N GLU A 142 5.30 -13.44 4.65
CA GLU A 142 5.85 -12.59 5.72
C GLU A 142 5.53 -11.11 5.50
N SER A 143 5.62 -10.62 4.26
CA SER A 143 5.22 -9.27 3.85
C SER A 143 3.71 -8.97 4.01
N ARG A 144 2.85 -10.00 4.10
CA ARG A 144 1.43 -9.85 4.45
C ARG A 144 1.22 -9.85 5.96
N LYS A 145 1.93 -10.68 6.73
CA LYS A 145 1.91 -10.65 8.21
C LYS A 145 2.40 -9.31 8.74
N SER A 146 3.53 -8.82 8.22
CA SER A 146 4.12 -7.50 8.54
C SER A 146 3.10 -6.37 8.32
N LEU A 147 2.45 -6.34 7.15
CA LEU A 147 1.46 -5.31 6.85
C LEU A 147 0.17 -5.44 7.68
N ALA A 148 -0.24 -6.66 8.04
CA ALA A 148 -1.38 -6.88 8.94
C ALA A 148 -1.07 -6.33 10.34
N LEU A 149 0.10 -6.67 10.89
CA LEU A 149 0.56 -6.19 12.21
C LEU A 149 0.70 -4.66 12.24
N VAL A 150 1.26 -4.03 11.21
CA VAL A 150 1.31 -2.55 11.11
C VAL A 150 -0.11 -1.93 11.15
N LYS A 151 -1.11 -2.58 10.54
CA LYS A 151 -2.52 -2.15 10.59
C LYS A 151 -3.26 -2.51 11.88
N GLU A 152 -2.69 -3.37 12.71
CA GLU A 152 -3.19 -3.75 14.04
C GLU A 152 -2.67 -2.80 15.13
N ILE A 153 -1.43 -2.30 14.98
CA ILE A 153 -0.81 -1.34 15.90
C ILE A 153 -1.37 0.08 15.71
N LEU A 154 -1.60 0.49 14.47
CA LEU A 154 -2.08 1.84 14.16
C LEU A 154 -3.59 1.97 14.42
N PRO A 155 -4.09 3.17 14.76
CA PRO A 155 -5.53 3.44 14.90
C PRO A 155 -6.33 2.96 13.67
N PRO A 156 -7.61 2.60 13.83
CA PRO A 156 -8.43 2.10 12.72
C PRO A 156 -8.73 3.17 11.66
N ALA A 157 -9.24 2.74 10.50
CA ALA A 157 -9.79 3.65 9.50
C ALA A 157 -10.99 4.44 10.07
N PRO A 158 -11.20 5.72 9.68
CA PRO A 158 -10.55 6.43 8.57
C PRO A 158 -9.18 7.06 8.88
N ILE A 159 -8.75 7.10 10.15
CA ILE A 159 -7.44 7.67 10.54
C ILE A 159 -6.28 6.91 9.89
N GLN A 160 -6.42 5.59 9.71
CA GLN A 160 -5.40 4.72 9.13
C GLN A 160 -5.12 4.99 7.63
N LYS A 161 -4.02 5.72 7.33
CA LYS A 161 -3.46 5.84 5.96
C LYS A 161 -2.15 5.04 5.83
N VAL A 162 -2.19 3.92 5.11
CA VAL A 162 -1.09 2.95 4.98
C VAL A 162 -0.94 2.46 3.54
N GLU A 163 0.15 2.85 2.86
CA GLU A 163 0.49 2.43 1.49
C GLU A 163 1.55 1.32 1.52
N LYS A 164 1.26 0.19 0.88
CA LYS A 164 2.28 -0.82 0.59
C LYS A 164 3.07 -0.39 -0.66
N ALA A 165 4.30 0.09 -0.46
CA ALA A 165 5.14 0.59 -1.55
C ALA A 165 5.79 -0.55 -2.35
N SER A 166 6.26 -1.60 -1.67
CA SER A 166 6.91 -2.75 -2.30
C SER A 166 6.63 -4.06 -1.54
N ILE A 167 7.60 -4.97 -1.42
CA ILE A 167 7.48 -6.18 -0.59
C ILE A 167 8.02 -5.94 0.84
N ASP A 168 8.96 -5.03 0.98
CA ASP A 168 9.72 -4.69 2.19
C ASP A 168 9.54 -3.23 2.64
N GLU A 169 8.73 -2.42 1.93
CA GLU A 169 8.51 -1.00 2.23
C GLU A 169 7.02 -0.67 2.43
N VAL A 170 6.71 0.07 3.50
CA VAL A 170 5.35 0.57 3.84
C VAL A 170 5.41 2.05 4.24
N PHE A 171 4.67 2.92 3.55
CA PHE A 171 4.46 4.32 3.97
C PHE A 171 3.25 4.45 4.89
N LEU A 172 3.37 5.33 5.88
CA LEU A 172 2.31 5.73 6.80
C LEU A 172 2.09 7.25 6.66
N ASP A 173 0.84 7.72 6.59
CA ASP A 173 0.52 9.14 6.82
C ASP A 173 0.01 9.24 8.26
N LEU A 174 0.85 9.79 9.15
CA LEU A 174 0.58 9.84 10.58
C LEU A 174 -0.18 11.11 10.99
N SER A 175 -0.41 12.02 10.04
CA SER A 175 -0.97 13.37 10.25
C SER A 175 -2.25 13.37 11.11
N ALA A 176 -3.28 12.61 10.72
CA ALA A 176 -4.53 12.52 11.48
C ALA A 176 -4.36 11.91 12.89
N GLN A 177 -3.42 10.98 13.09
CA GLN A 177 -3.13 10.40 14.39
C GLN A 177 -2.40 11.41 15.30
N ILE A 178 -1.38 12.08 14.77
CA ILE A 178 -0.61 13.10 15.49
C ILE A 178 -1.49 14.30 15.84
N HIS A 179 -2.43 14.69 14.98
CA HIS A 179 -3.43 15.72 15.29
C HIS A 179 -4.24 15.40 16.56
N GLN A 180 -4.73 14.17 16.73
CA GLN A 180 -5.43 13.79 17.96
C GLN A 180 -4.49 13.86 19.19
N ILE A 181 -3.28 13.31 19.07
CA ILE A 181 -2.28 13.34 20.14
C ILE A 181 -1.87 14.77 20.51
N LEU A 182 -1.81 15.69 19.55
CA LEU A 182 -1.58 17.12 19.80
C LEU A 182 -2.73 17.74 20.60
N LEU A 183 -3.99 17.50 20.22
CA LEU A 183 -5.14 18.02 20.97
C LEU A 183 -5.23 17.42 22.38
N ASP A 184 -4.77 16.18 22.60
CA ASP A 184 -4.72 15.54 23.93
C ASP A 184 -3.53 16.01 24.78
N ARG A 185 -2.34 16.24 24.20
CA ARG A 185 -1.17 16.76 24.92
C ARG A 185 -1.22 18.27 25.18
N TYR A 186 -1.86 19.04 24.29
CA TYR A 186 -1.89 20.51 24.29
C TYR A 186 -3.33 21.01 24.14
N PRO A 187 -4.16 21.00 25.21
CA PRO A 187 -5.58 21.38 25.16
C PRO A 187 -5.84 22.82 24.66
N GLU A 188 -4.85 23.71 24.74
CA GLU A 188 -4.88 25.05 24.16
C GLU A 188 -5.06 25.07 22.64
N LEU A 189 -4.70 23.98 21.94
CA LEU A 189 -4.89 23.82 20.50
C LEU A 189 -6.34 23.47 20.11
N ARG A 190 -7.20 23.11 21.08
CA ARG A 190 -8.60 22.73 20.81
C ARG A 190 -9.51 23.91 20.46
N HIS A 191 -9.12 25.14 20.81
CA HIS A 191 -9.94 26.33 20.69
C HIS A 191 -9.28 27.35 19.77
N THR A 192 -9.92 27.65 18.65
CA THR A 192 -9.50 28.70 17.72
C THR A 192 -9.84 30.08 18.30
N PRO A 193 -8.87 31.01 18.47
CA PRO A 193 -9.18 32.37 18.90
C PRO A 193 -10.13 33.05 17.92
N TYR A 194 -11.21 33.64 18.45
CA TYR A 194 -12.22 34.38 17.68
C TYR A 194 -12.91 33.57 16.55
N ASP A 195 -12.84 32.24 16.59
CA ASP A 195 -13.28 31.31 15.55
C ASP A 195 -12.65 31.56 14.16
N ASP A 196 -11.49 32.22 14.08
CA ASP A 196 -10.74 32.48 12.83
C ASP A 196 -9.64 31.43 12.58
N PRO A 197 -9.79 30.50 11.62
CA PRO A 197 -8.76 29.50 11.33
C PRO A 197 -7.46 30.09 10.78
N THR A 198 -7.45 31.34 10.32
CA THR A 198 -6.24 32.00 9.83
C THR A 198 -5.33 32.50 10.94
N GLU A 199 -5.82 32.54 12.19
CA GLU A 199 -4.98 32.90 13.34
C GLU A 199 -3.83 31.91 13.57
N HIS A 200 -2.72 32.45 14.05
CA HIS A 200 -1.50 31.71 14.34
C HIS A 200 -1.61 30.97 15.67
N LEU A 201 -1.06 29.76 15.73
CA LEU A 201 -1.02 28.94 16.93
C LEU A 201 -0.18 29.63 18.04
N PRO A 202 -0.43 29.34 19.33
CA PRO A 202 0.55 29.64 20.39
C PRO A 202 1.90 28.97 20.05
N LEU A 203 3.01 29.44 20.63
CA LEU A 203 4.26 28.68 20.56
C LEU A 203 4.14 27.39 21.39
N PRO A 204 4.77 26.27 20.96
CA PRO A 204 4.85 25.08 21.79
C PRO A 204 5.72 25.34 23.04
N PRO A 205 5.54 24.56 24.13
CA PRO A 205 6.44 24.60 25.27
C PRO A 205 7.88 24.23 24.87
N SER A 206 8.89 24.88 25.44
CA SER A 206 10.30 24.56 25.16
C SER A 206 10.72 23.14 25.57
N THR A 207 9.96 22.50 26.45
CA THR A 207 10.13 21.08 26.86
C THR A 207 9.40 20.09 25.95
N ALA A 208 8.84 20.51 24.81
CA ALA A 208 8.03 19.67 23.93
C ALA A 208 8.82 18.72 23.01
N LEU A 209 10.15 18.78 23.01
CA LEU A 209 11.02 17.95 22.17
C LEU A 209 11.93 17.04 23.02
N ASP A 210 11.74 15.72 22.88
CA ASP A 210 12.71 14.71 23.28
C ASP A 210 12.96 13.77 22.10
N TRP A 211 14.09 13.92 21.43
CA TRP A 211 14.48 13.09 20.27
C TRP A 211 15.03 11.70 20.67
N GLN A 212 15.26 11.46 21.97
CA GLN A 212 15.81 10.21 22.52
C GLN A 212 17.09 9.76 21.79
N ALA A 213 17.14 8.50 21.34
CA ALA A 213 18.27 7.91 20.63
C ALA A 213 18.07 7.87 19.11
N ASP A 214 17.09 8.60 18.57
CA ASP A 214 16.80 8.60 17.14
C ASP A 214 17.86 9.37 16.33
N ALA A 215 18.04 9.00 15.06
CA ALA A 215 18.96 9.67 14.17
C ALA A 215 18.36 10.97 13.62
N LEU A 216 18.46 12.04 14.40
CA LEU A 216 18.20 13.39 13.91
C LEU A 216 19.17 13.73 12.76
N ILE A 217 18.69 14.47 11.77
CA ILE A 217 19.56 15.10 10.77
C ILE A 217 20.00 16.48 11.28
N ASP A 218 21.30 16.73 11.13
CA ASP A 218 21.97 17.98 11.49
C ASP A 218 21.41 19.18 10.72
N LEU A 219 21.49 20.36 11.34
CA LEU A 219 21.09 21.63 10.73
C LEU A 219 22.24 22.25 9.92
N ASP A 220 21.92 23.20 9.05
CA ASP A 220 22.94 24.05 8.45
C ASP A 220 23.61 24.91 9.55
N SER A 221 24.89 25.22 9.35
CA SER A 221 25.75 26.09 10.16
C SER A 221 25.17 27.47 10.53
N ALA A 222 24.12 27.92 9.84
CA ALA A 222 23.39 29.15 10.11
C ALA A 222 22.14 28.98 11.00
N GLN A 223 21.88 27.77 11.49
CA GLN A 223 20.79 27.40 12.40
C GLN A 223 21.36 26.60 13.58
N THR A 224 20.63 26.57 14.69
CA THR A 224 21.03 25.92 15.94
C THR A 224 19.91 25.07 16.52
N GLU A 225 20.25 24.12 17.38
CA GLU A 225 19.25 23.41 18.19
C GLU A 225 18.63 24.31 19.27
N ASP A 226 19.25 25.46 19.55
CA ASP A 226 18.74 26.51 20.44
C ASP A 226 17.68 27.42 19.77
N ASP A 227 17.45 27.28 18.45
CA ASP A 227 16.40 28.03 17.73
C ASP A 227 15.00 27.50 18.07
N ASP A 228 14.25 28.27 18.88
CA ASP A 228 12.87 28.07 19.35
C ASP A 228 12.08 26.98 18.57
N PRO A 229 11.66 25.88 19.22
CA PRO A 229 10.79 24.87 18.62
C PRO A 229 9.49 25.46 18.08
N ASP A 230 8.98 24.87 17.00
CA ASP A 230 7.66 25.16 16.46
C ASP A 230 6.90 23.86 16.19
N TRP A 231 5.62 23.94 15.84
CA TRP A 231 4.75 22.76 15.78
C TRP A 231 5.15 21.72 14.73
N ASP A 232 5.93 22.06 13.70
CA ASP A 232 6.46 21.04 12.78
C ASP A 232 7.52 20.14 13.44
N ASP A 233 8.39 20.70 14.28
CA ASP A 233 9.34 19.90 15.05
C ASP A 233 8.60 19.00 16.07
N VAL A 234 7.58 19.52 16.76
CA VAL A 234 6.74 18.73 17.71
C VAL A 234 5.97 17.62 16.99
N VAL A 235 5.45 17.88 15.78
CA VAL A 235 4.79 16.87 14.95
C VAL A 235 5.76 15.76 14.51
N MET A 236 6.97 16.12 14.09
CA MET A 236 8.00 15.12 13.76
C MET A 236 8.43 14.30 14.99
N ASN A 237 8.42 14.90 16.18
CA ASN A 237 8.74 14.24 17.44
C ASN A 237 7.70 13.16 17.79
N ILE A 238 6.40 13.51 17.83
CA ILE A 238 5.30 12.54 18.05
C ILE A 238 5.28 11.48 16.94
N GLY A 239 5.57 11.87 15.69
CA GLY A 239 5.72 10.93 14.58
C GLY A 239 6.85 9.92 14.78
N SER A 240 7.95 10.32 15.42
CA SER A 240 9.07 9.44 15.75
C SER A 240 8.73 8.44 16.86
N GLU A 241 7.98 8.86 17.90
CA GLU A 241 7.48 7.96 18.95
C GLU A 241 6.63 6.82 18.35
N ILE A 242 5.62 7.17 17.54
CA ILE A 242 4.72 6.20 16.89
C ILE A 242 5.51 5.20 16.04
N VAL A 243 6.52 5.66 15.31
CA VAL A 243 7.38 4.79 14.50
C VAL A 243 8.27 3.90 15.37
N ARG A 244 8.77 4.41 16.51
CA ARG A 244 9.57 3.64 17.47
C ARG A 244 8.76 2.48 18.04
N ASP A 245 7.51 2.72 18.44
CA ASP A 245 6.58 1.71 18.93
C ASP A 245 6.21 0.68 17.86
N VAL A 246 5.88 1.12 16.63
CA VAL A 246 5.57 0.19 15.53
C VAL A 246 6.77 -0.71 15.21
N ARG A 247 7.99 -0.15 15.16
CA ARG A 247 9.23 -0.93 14.98
C ARG A 247 9.47 -1.90 16.12
N ALA A 248 9.31 -1.46 17.38
CA ALA A 248 9.45 -2.31 18.55
C ALA A 248 8.46 -3.49 18.52
N LYS A 249 7.19 -3.27 18.15
CA LYS A 249 6.18 -4.34 18.07
C LYS A 249 6.41 -5.30 16.89
N ILE A 250 6.88 -4.80 15.74
CA ILE A 250 7.37 -5.65 14.64
C ILE A 250 8.50 -6.56 15.12
N ARG A 251 9.48 -5.99 15.83
CA ARG A 251 10.66 -6.68 16.38
C ARG A 251 10.28 -7.71 17.44
N GLU A 252 9.35 -7.39 18.33
CA GLU A 252 8.82 -8.31 19.34
C GLU A 252 8.08 -9.50 18.68
N THR A 253 7.19 -9.21 17.73
CA THR A 253 6.20 -10.18 17.23
C THR A 253 6.74 -11.04 16.09
N LEU A 254 7.43 -10.43 15.12
CA LEU A 254 7.92 -11.08 13.90
C LEU A 254 9.44 -11.31 13.90
N LYS A 255 10.14 -10.83 14.94
CA LYS A 255 11.61 -10.88 15.12
C LYS A 255 12.43 -10.07 14.11
N TYR A 256 11.80 -9.44 13.13
CA TYR A 256 12.46 -8.62 12.12
C TYR A 256 12.89 -7.26 12.67
N THR A 257 14.12 -6.83 12.36
CA THR A 257 14.53 -5.43 12.39
C THR A 257 13.99 -4.69 11.17
N CYS A 258 13.77 -3.39 11.32
CA CYS A 258 13.47 -2.50 10.21
C CYS A 258 13.98 -1.10 10.52
N SER A 259 14.49 -0.43 9.50
CA SER A 259 14.88 0.98 9.60
C SER A 259 13.73 1.86 9.11
N ALA A 260 13.71 3.12 9.55
CA ALA A 260 12.63 4.04 9.20
C ALA A 260 13.11 5.47 8.92
N GLY A 261 12.26 6.23 8.24
CA GLY A 261 12.45 7.66 7.98
C GLY A 261 11.17 8.41 8.25
N ILE A 262 11.25 9.48 9.05
CA ILE A 262 10.14 10.36 9.43
C ILE A 262 10.41 11.74 8.83
N ALA A 263 9.48 12.25 8.02
CA ALA A 263 9.63 13.53 7.33
C ALA A 263 8.29 14.08 6.83
N ARG A 264 8.29 15.31 6.30
CA ARG A 264 7.09 15.98 5.75
C ARG A 264 6.39 15.30 4.56
N ASN A 265 7.08 14.42 3.83
CA ASN A 265 6.53 13.74 2.65
C ASN A 265 7.22 12.41 2.34
N LYS A 266 6.66 11.67 1.37
CA LYS A 266 7.07 10.30 1.01
C LYS A 266 8.46 10.25 0.40
N MET A 267 8.86 11.26 -0.38
CA MET A 267 10.22 11.36 -0.89
C MET A 267 11.24 11.48 0.24
N MET A 268 11.08 12.46 1.13
CA MET A 268 12.02 12.70 2.24
C MET A 268 12.04 11.53 3.23
N ALA A 269 10.88 10.94 3.53
CA ALA A 269 10.78 9.74 4.37
C ALA A 269 11.52 8.54 3.75
N LYS A 270 11.49 8.36 2.42
CA LYS A 270 12.27 7.30 1.76
C LYS A 270 13.78 7.53 1.82
N LEU A 271 14.23 8.78 1.69
CA LEU A 271 15.66 9.10 1.83
C LEU A 271 16.12 8.89 3.27
N GLY A 272 15.36 9.34 4.28
CA GLY A 272 15.63 9.09 5.69
C GLY A 272 15.72 7.60 6.05
N ALA A 273 14.77 6.78 5.59
CA ALA A 273 14.78 5.32 5.80
C ALA A 273 15.95 4.59 5.10
N GLY A 274 16.63 5.28 4.18
CA GLY A 274 17.85 4.82 3.52
C GLY A 274 19.15 5.26 4.20
N TYR A 275 19.11 6.22 5.12
CA TYR A 275 20.29 6.96 5.58
C TYR A 275 21.11 6.21 6.64
N LYS A 276 20.52 5.87 7.79
CA LYS A 276 21.14 5.01 8.80
C LYS A 276 20.39 3.68 8.87
N LYS A 277 21.10 2.57 8.64
CA LYS A 277 20.61 1.17 8.68
C LYS A 277 21.76 0.26 9.17
N PRO A 278 21.52 -0.87 9.84
CA PRO A 278 20.22 -1.46 10.17
C PRO A 278 19.58 -0.90 11.45
N ASP A 279 18.30 -1.21 11.62
CA ASP A 279 17.51 -1.04 12.85
C ASP A 279 17.59 0.37 13.50
N GLN A 280 17.63 1.41 12.65
CA GLN A 280 17.67 2.81 13.05
C GLN A 280 16.51 3.59 12.44
N GLN A 281 16.09 4.68 13.08
CA GLN A 281 15.10 5.61 12.52
C GLN A 281 15.68 7.01 12.39
N THR A 282 15.48 7.62 11.21
CA THR A 282 16.04 8.93 10.84
C THR A 282 14.94 9.98 10.76
N ILE A 283 15.14 11.13 11.40
CA ILE A 283 14.17 12.23 11.44
C ILE A 283 14.68 13.39 10.58
N VAL A 284 13.97 13.68 9.49
CA VAL A 284 14.29 14.77 8.56
C VAL A 284 13.33 15.94 8.80
N ARG A 285 13.65 16.76 9.80
CA ARG A 285 12.93 18.00 10.14
C ARG A 285 12.85 18.94 8.94
N ASN A 286 11.77 19.73 8.85
CA ASN A 286 11.56 20.71 7.78
C ASN A 286 12.75 21.66 7.60
N ARG A 287 13.29 22.18 8.71
CA ARG A 287 14.47 23.07 8.73
C ARG A 287 15.74 22.40 8.18
N ALA A 288 15.90 21.08 8.35
CA ALA A 288 17.06 20.31 7.90
C ALA A 288 17.02 19.88 6.41
N VAL A 289 15.89 20.05 5.71
CA VAL A 289 15.65 19.47 4.37
C VAL A 289 16.70 19.87 3.33
N GLN A 290 17.08 21.16 3.26
CA GLN A 290 18.06 21.62 2.25
C GLN A 290 19.47 21.10 2.56
N HIS A 291 19.89 21.15 3.83
CA HIS A 291 21.17 20.61 4.27
C HIS A 291 21.27 19.11 3.96
N PHE A 292 20.24 18.35 4.32
CA PHE A 292 20.17 16.91 4.02
C PHE A 292 20.30 16.63 2.52
N LEU A 293 19.53 17.32 1.67
CA LEU A 293 19.55 17.11 0.22
C LEU A 293 20.85 17.58 -0.46
N SER A 294 21.58 18.54 0.13
CA SER A 294 22.83 19.07 -0.45
C SER A 294 23.93 18.02 -0.63
N GLY A 295 23.93 16.96 0.19
CA GLY A 295 24.85 15.83 0.07
C GLY A 295 24.42 14.73 -0.92
N PHE A 296 23.32 14.91 -1.67
CA PHE A 296 22.79 13.90 -2.58
C PHE A 296 22.91 14.28 -4.06
N LYS A 297 23.30 13.28 -4.84
CA LYS A 297 23.02 13.21 -6.29
C LYS A 297 21.52 13.05 -6.51
N PHE A 298 20.90 13.91 -7.33
CA PHE A 298 19.45 13.85 -7.54
C PHE A 298 19.02 12.52 -8.20
N THR A 299 19.92 11.82 -8.88
CA THR A 299 19.71 10.47 -9.42
C THR A 299 19.44 9.40 -8.35
N LYS A 300 19.68 9.70 -7.06
CA LYS A 300 19.28 8.86 -5.91
C LYS A 300 17.83 9.08 -5.48
N ILE A 301 17.21 10.19 -5.89
CA ILE A 301 15.83 10.52 -5.55
C ILE A 301 14.88 9.64 -6.37
N ARG A 302 13.73 9.29 -5.77
CA ARG A 302 12.68 8.48 -6.40
C ARG A 302 12.28 9.07 -7.76
N ASN A 303 12.09 8.21 -8.75
CA ASN A 303 11.80 8.52 -10.17
C ASN A 303 12.96 9.13 -10.98
N LEU A 304 14.04 9.61 -10.35
CA LEU A 304 15.22 10.18 -11.06
C LEU A 304 16.37 9.18 -11.28
N GLY A 305 16.29 7.97 -10.73
CA GLY A 305 17.29 6.90 -10.94
C GLY A 305 17.21 6.15 -12.27
N GLY A 306 17.12 6.86 -13.40
CA GLY A 306 17.06 6.30 -14.76
C GLY A 306 16.77 7.37 -15.81
N LYS A 307 16.21 7.00 -16.98
CA LYS A 307 16.06 7.86 -18.18
C LYS A 307 15.70 9.34 -17.97
N LEU A 308 14.83 9.67 -17.01
CA LEU A 308 14.50 11.06 -16.71
C LEU A 308 15.66 11.78 -16.02
N GLY A 309 16.30 11.15 -15.04
CA GLY A 309 17.55 11.65 -14.46
C GLY A 309 18.67 11.71 -15.48
N ASP A 310 18.83 10.68 -16.33
CA ASP A 310 19.80 10.70 -17.44
C ASP A 310 19.59 11.95 -18.33
N GLN A 311 18.33 12.24 -18.70
CA GLN A 311 17.95 13.44 -19.46
C GLN A 311 18.20 14.74 -18.70
N VAL A 312 18.04 14.79 -17.37
CA VAL A 312 18.35 15.97 -16.55
C VAL A 312 19.87 16.19 -16.48
N VAL A 313 20.66 15.13 -16.33
CA VAL A 313 22.13 15.20 -16.39
C VAL A 313 22.59 15.72 -17.76
N ASP A 314 22.06 15.17 -18.86
CA ASP A 314 22.35 15.66 -20.22
C ASP A 314 21.91 17.12 -20.44
N ALA A 315 20.79 17.54 -19.83
CA ALA A 315 20.23 18.88 -20.00
C ALA A 315 20.94 19.97 -19.18
N PHE A 316 21.50 19.65 -18.01
CA PHE A 316 22.09 20.62 -17.09
C PHE A 316 23.60 20.43 -16.83
N GLY A 317 24.19 19.30 -17.25
CA GLY A 317 25.62 19.02 -17.12
C GLY A 317 26.06 18.55 -15.73
N THR A 318 25.12 18.21 -14.85
CA THR A 318 25.37 17.86 -13.44
C THR A 318 24.46 16.75 -12.96
N GLU A 319 24.89 16.00 -11.93
CA GLU A 319 24.07 15.05 -11.18
C GLU A 319 23.81 15.46 -9.72
N GLU A 320 24.34 16.61 -9.27
CA GLU A 320 24.28 17.08 -7.88
C GLU A 320 23.06 18.01 -7.62
N VAL A 321 22.45 17.91 -6.44
CA VAL A 321 21.30 18.77 -6.07
C VAL A 321 21.72 20.24 -5.91
N THR A 322 22.87 20.52 -5.32
CA THR A 322 23.37 21.88 -5.03
C THR A 322 23.51 22.74 -6.29
N GLU A 323 24.00 22.15 -7.38
CA GLU A 323 24.15 22.85 -8.66
C GLU A 323 22.79 23.11 -9.31
N LEU A 324 21.86 22.13 -9.29
CA LEU A 324 20.49 22.34 -9.79
C LEU A 324 19.68 23.35 -8.97
N LEU A 325 19.95 23.54 -7.67
CA LEU A 325 19.24 24.52 -6.85
C LEU A 325 19.43 25.97 -7.37
N SER A 326 20.56 26.25 -8.03
CA SER A 326 20.84 27.56 -8.65
C SER A 326 20.02 27.85 -9.92
N VAL A 327 19.44 26.82 -10.55
CA VAL A 327 18.76 26.92 -11.85
C VAL A 327 17.35 27.50 -11.68
N PRO A 328 16.98 28.59 -12.40
CA PRO A 328 15.63 29.16 -12.36
C PRO A 328 14.56 28.20 -12.91
N ILE A 329 13.36 28.23 -12.32
CA ILE A 329 12.23 27.37 -12.73
C ILE A 329 11.91 27.47 -14.24
N GLU A 330 11.94 28.67 -14.81
CA GLU A 330 11.68 28.87 -16.25
C GLU A 330 12.72 28.19 -17.16
N GLN A 331 13.97 28.05 -16.69
CA GLN A 331 15.00 27.29 -17.40
C GLN A 331 14.78 25.78 -17.29
N MET A 332 14.24 25.31 -16.15
CA MET A 332 13.81 23.91 -16.00
C MET A 332 12.62 23.58 -16.92
N LYS A 333 11.58 24.41 -16.89
CA LYS A 333 10.41 24.32 -17.78
C LYS A 333 10.82 24.31 -19.26
N SER A 334 11.71 25.23 -19.66
CA SER A 334 12.18 25.36 -21.04
C SER A 334 12.93 24.11 -21.54
N LYS A 335 13.73 23.43 -20.70
CA LYS A 335 14.50 22.24 -21.10
C LYS A 335 13.76 20.91 -20.94
N LEU A 336 12.80 20.82 -20.01
CA LEU A 336 12.16 19.54 -19.62
C LEU A 336 10.65 19.47 -19.93
N GLY A 337 10.04 20.58 -20.35
CA GLY A 337 8.59 20.76 -20.39
C GLY A 337 8.04 21.29 -19.07
N ASP A 338 6.89 21.97 -19.12
CA ASP A 338 6.37 22.76 -18.00
C ASP A 338 6.10 21.92 -16.73
N GLU A 339 5.39 20.81 -16.87
CA GLU A 339 5.08 19.88 -15.78
C GLU A 339 6.35 19.31 -15.14
N THR A 340 7.24 18.74 -15.96
CA THR A 340 8.49 18.10 -15.52
C THR A 340 9.44 19.10 -14.87
N GLY A 341 9.56 20.30 -15.43
CA GLY A 341 10.41 21.37 -14.91
C GLY A 341 9.90 21.90 -13.57
N THR A 342 8.58 22.11 -13.45
CA THR A 342 7.92 22.51 -12.20
C THR A 342 8.08 21.43 -11.12
N TRP A 343 7.86 20.16 -11.49
CA TRP A 343 8.03 19.02 -10.59
C TRP A 343 9.47 18.88 -10.10
N LEU A 344 10.47 18.90 -11.01
CA LEU A 344 11.88 18.82 -10.64
C LEU A 344 12.30 19.97 -9.72
N HIS A 345 11.86 21.20 -10.02
CA HIS A 345 12.18 22.39 -9.24
C HIS A 345 11.72 22.27 -7.78
N GLY A 346 10.56 21.66 -7.54
CA GLY A 346 10.07 21.33 -6.20
C GLY A 346 10.83 20.16 -5.56
N ILE A 347 11.02 19.07 -6.31
CA ILE A 347 11.67 17.84 -5.82
C ILE A 347 13.07 18.09 -5.28
N ILE A 348 13.91 18.87 -5.97
CA ILE A 348 15.27 19.18 -5.47
C ILE A 348 15.28 20.09 -4.23
N ARG A 349 14.15 20.74 -3.91
CA ARG A 349 13.92 21.54 -2.70
C ARG A 349 13.20 20.75 -1.61
N GLY A 350 12.94 19.46 -1.80
CA GLY A 350 12.24 18.62 -0.83
C GLY A 350 10.71 18.69 -0.91
N GLU A 351 10.14 19.31 -1.94
CA GLU A 351 8.68 19.40 -2.13
C GLU A 351 8.12 18.15 -2.84
N ASP A 352 7.24 17.41 -2.17
CA ASP A 352 6.51 16.26 -2.71
C ASP A 352 5.11 16.18 -2.08
N ASN A 353 4.07 16.44 -2.88
CA ASN A 353 2.67 16.41 -2.45
C ASN A 353 1.99 15.06 -2.73
N SER A 354 2.75 13.97 -2.95
CA SER A 354 2.14 12.66 -3.22
C SER A 354 1.43 12.07 -2.00
N GLU A 355 0.23 11.52 -2.21
CA GLU A 355 -0.57 10.91 -1.14
C GLU A 355 -0.03 9.51 -0.77
N VAL A 356 -0.21 9.11 0.50
CA VAL A 356 -0.09 7.72 0.95
C VAL A 356 -1.38 6.99 0.59
N ASN A 357 -1.36 6.22 -0.50
CA ASN A 357 -2.53 5.56 -1.03
C ASN A 357 -2.86 4.26 -0.28
N SER A 358 -3.96 4.27 0.49
CA SER A 358 -4.37 3.14 1.35
C SER A 358 -4.76 1.83 0.63
N ARG A 359 -4.68 1.76 -0.72
CA ARG A 359 -5.02 0.56 -1.50
C ARG A 359 -3.91 -0.51 -1.41
N THR A 360 -3.90 -1.25 -0.30
CA THR A 360 -2.95 -2.35 -0.04
C THR A 360 -3.24 -3.65 -0.81
N GLN A 361 -4.32 -3.72 -1.59
CA GLN A 361 -4.69 -4.91 -2.38
C GLN A 361 -3.77 -5.15 -3.60
N ILE A 362 -3.61 -6.42 -3.98
CA ILE A 362 -2.89 -6.81 -5.20
C ILE A 362 -3.67 -6.35 -6.45
N LYS A 363 -2.96 -5.67 -7.38
CA LYS A 363 -3.48 -5.20 -8.68
C LYS A 363 -3.27 -6.21 -9.83
N SER A 364 -2.20 -7.02 -9.76
CA SER A 364 -1.86 -8.06 -10.74
C SER A 364 -0.93 -9.12 -10.13
N MET A 365 -0.88 -10.29 -10.74
CA MET A 365 0.06 -11.36 -10.42
C MET A 365 0.86 -11.74 -11.66
N LEU A 366 2.17 -11.92 -11.51
CA LEU A 366 3.09 -12.39 -12.53
C LEU A 366 3.74 -13.71 -12.08
N SER A 367 3.92 -14.63 -13.02
CA SER A 367 4.77 -15.82 -12.92
C SER A 367 5.68 -15.89 -14.14
N ALA A 368 7.00 -15.97 -13.95
CA ALA A 368 7.97 -15.72 -15.02
C ALA A 368 9.21 -16.61 -14.94
N LYS A 369 9.79 -16.93 -16.10
CA LYS A 369 11.10 -17.60 -16.22
C LYS A 369 11.88 -17.00 -17.40
N SER A 370 13.14 -16.62 -17.15
CA SER A 370 14.13 -16.39 -18.21
C SER A 370 14.91 -17.69 -18.46
N PHE A 371 15.20 -17.99 -19.71
CA PHE A 371 15.80 -19.25 -20.13
C PHE A 371 17.25 -19.04 -20.62
N ARG A 372 18.13 -19.96 -20.23
CA ARG A 372 19.53 -20.04 -20.69
C ARG A 372 19.93 -21.53 -20.75
N PRO A 373 19.98 -22.18 -21.92
CA PRO A 373 19.62 -21.66 -23.25
C PRO A 373 18.11 -21.35 -23.39
N SER A 374 17.75 -20.66 -24.49
CA SER A 374 16.35 -20.40 -24.87
C SER A 374 15.56 -21.69 -25.13
N ILE A 375 14.25 -21.68 -24.87
CA ILE A 375 13.33 -22.77 -25.28
C ILE A 375 12.87 -22.55 -26.73
N ASN A 376 12.61 -23.66 -27.45
CA ASN A 376 12.45 -23.65 -28.91
C ASN A 376 11.25 -24.48 -29.40
N SER A 377 10.43 -25.04 -28.50
CA SER A 377 9.27 -25.85 -28.88
C SER A 377 8.04 -25.59 -28.00
N THR A 378 6.87 -25.88 -28.57
CA THR A 378 5.56 -25.71 -27.91
C THR A 378 5.45 -26.60 -26.68
N GLU A 379 6.04 -27.78 -26.71
CA GLU A 379 6.09 -28.75 -25.61
C GLU A 379 6.90 -28.19 -24.45
N GLN A 380 8.08 -27.63 -24.72
CA GLN A 380 8.90 -26.96 -23.70
C GLN A 380 8.15 -25.80 -23.06
N ALA A 381 7.47 -24.95 -23.84
CA ALA A 381 6.67 -23.86 -23.29
C ALA A 381 5.47 -24.37 -22.47
N ASN A 382 4.77 -25.41 -22.93
CA ASN A 382 3.65 -26.01 -22.21
C ASN A 382 4.05 -26.52 -20.82
N LYS A 383 5.24 -27.11 -20.66
CA LYS A 383 5.78 -27.49 -19.34
C LYS A 383 5.89 -26.29 -18.40
N TRP A 384 6.48 -25.18 -18.87
CA TRP A 384 6.57 -23.94 -18.09
C TRP A 384 5.21 -23.29 -17.83
N LEU A 385 4.26 -23.35 -18.77
CA LEU A 385 2.91 -22.86 -18.56
C LEU A 385 2.18 -23.61 -17.43
N ARG A 386 2.39 -24.92 -17.26
CA ARG A 386 1.85 -25.66 -16.09
C ARG A 386 2.39 -25.09 -14.78
N ILE A 387 3.70 -24.87 -14.69
CA ILE A 387 4.35 -24.28 -13.51
C ILE A 387 3.83 -22.84 -13.24
N PHE A 388 3.62 -22.04 -14.29
CA PHE A 388 3.12 -20.67 -14.14
C PHE A 388 1.65 -20.63 -13.70
N VAL A 389 0.84 -21.58 -14.20
CA VAL A 389 -0.55 -21.75 -13.81
C VAL A 389 -0.68 -22.20 -12.36
N ALA A 390 0.14 -23.15 -11.89
CA ALA A 390 0.13 -23.59 -10.49
C ALA A 390 0.48 -22.44 -9.52
N ASP A 391 1.55 -21.68 -9.82
CA ASP A 391 1.95 -20.45 -9.10
C ASP A 391 0.80 -19.43 -9.00
N ILE A 392 0.26 -19.03 -10.16
CA ILE A 392 -0.84 -18.04 -10.19
C ILE A 392 -2.08 -18.60 -9.47
N TYR A 393 -2.45 -19.85 -9.69
CA TYR A 393 -3.65 -20.45 -9.10
C TYR A 393 -3.55 -20.52 -7.58
N ALA A 394 -2.43 -20.99 -7.01
CA ALA A 394 -2.23 -21.02 -5.57
C ALA A 394 -2.40 -19.62 -4.94
N ARG A 395 -1.85 -18.58 -5.58
CA ARG A 395 -1.97 -17.19 -5.11
C ARG A 395 -3.37 -16.61 -5.31
N LEU A 396 -4.12 -17.04 -6.34
CA LEU A 396 -5.54 -16.71 -6.49
C LEU A 396 -6.42 -17.38 -5.43
N VAL A 397 -6.09 -18.61 -5.02
CA VAL A 397 -6.74 -19.29 -3.88
C VAL A 397 -6.53 -18.50 -2.58
N GLU A 398 -5.31 -17.99 -2.34
CA GLU A 398 -5.01 -17.13 -1.19
C GLU A 398 -5.76 -15.78 -1.20
N GLU A 399 -5.88 -15.11 -2.35
CA GLU A 399 -6.74 -13.91 -2.51
C GLU A 399 -8.26 -14.24 -2.42
N GLY A 400 -8.61 -15.52 -2.24
CA GLY A 400 -9.96 -15.97 -1.96
C GLY A 400 -10.83 -16.17 -3.20
N VAL A 401 -10.25 -16.47 -4.37
CA VAL A 401 -11.02 -16.72 -5.61
C VAL A 401 -12.06 -17.83 -5.44
N LEU A 402 -11.76 -18.88 -4.65
CA LEU A 402 -12.68 -19.98 -4.33
C LEU A 402 -13.88 -19.54 -3.46
N LYS A 403 -13.74 -18.42 -2.74
CA LYS A 403 -14.79 -17.80 -1.93
C LYS A 403 -15.41 -16.59 -2.65
N ASN A 404 -15.16 -16.46 -3.96
CA ASN A 404 -15.51 -15.30 -4.80
C ASN A 404 -15.08 -13.94 -4.21
N LYS A 405 -14.10 -13.88 -3.30
CA LYS A 405 -13.69 -12.62 -2.65
C LYS A 405 -13.10 -11.63 -3.64
N ARG A 406 -12.18 -12.09 -4.49
CA ARG A 406 -11.52 -11.31 -5.54
C ARG A 406 -11.34 -12.16 -6.79
N ARG A 407 -11.51 -11.56 -7.98
CA ARG A 407 -11.40 -12.25 -9.27
C ARG A 407 -10.62 -11.41 -10.30
N PRO A 408 -9.60 -11.94 -10.99
CA PRO A 408 -8.97 -11.26 -12.12
C PRO A 408 -9.88 -11.26 -13.36
N ARG A 409 -9.92 -10.14 -14.08
CA ARG A 409 -10.60 -10.03 -15.39
C ARG A 409 -9.75 -10.46 -16.58
N THR A 410 -8.43 -10.36 -16.51
CA THR A 410 -7.55 -10.59 -17.67
C THR A 410 -6.44 -11.58 -17.39
N ILE A 411 -6.03 -12.30 -18.44
CA ILE A 411 -4.83 -13.14 -18.48
C ILE A 411 -3.98 -12.73 -19.68
N ALA A 412 -2.67 -12.56 -19.46
CA ALA A 412 -1.73 -12.12 -20.49
C ALA A 412 -0.43 -12.92 -20.45
N LEU A 413 0.03 -13.32 -21.63
CA LEU A 413 1.27 -14.05 -21.86
C LEU A 413 2.29 -13.10 -22.50
N HIS A 414 3.44 -12.93 -21.86
CA HIS A 414 4.54 -12.12 -22.36
C HIS A 414 5.71 -13.04 -22.73
N HIS A 415 6.32 -12.80 -23.89
CA HIS A 415 7.47 -13.56 -24.40
C HIS A 415 8.57 -12.61 -24.87
N ARG A 416 9.82 -13.09 -24.88
CA ARG A 416 10.98 -12.33 -25.39
C ARG A 416 11.80 -13.13 -26.40
N GLN A 417 11.90 -12.61 -27.61
CA GLN A 417 12.65 -13.17 -28.75
C GLN A 417 13.60 -12.09 -29.27
N GLY A 418 14.89 -12.40 -29.48
CA GLY A 418 15.86 -11.44 -30.04
C GLY A 418 15.99 -10.12 -29.26
N GLY A 419 15.83 -10.15 -27.94
CA GLY A 419 15.82 -8.96 -27.08
C GLY A 419 14.49 -8.19 -27.03
N GLN A 420 13.61 -8.36 -28.03
CA GLN A 420 12.29 -7.72 -28.09
C GLN A 420 11.27 -8.48 -27.21
N THR A 421 10.61 -7.77 -26.31
CA THR A 421 9.51 -8.30 -25.48
C THR A 421 8.17 -7.98 -26.16
N LYS A 422 7.27 -8.95 -26.22
CA LYS A 422 5.91 -8.82 -26.77
C LYS A 422 4.91 -9.56 -25.88
N SER A 423 3.62 -9.24 -26.03
CA SER A 423 2.56 -9.88 -25.28
C SER A 423 1.29 -10.11 -26.11
N LYS A 424 0.48 -11.07 -25.64
CA LYS A 424 -0.92 -11.30 -26.04
C LYS A 424 -1.76 -11.35 -24.77
N GLN A 425 -3.03 -10.96 -24.84
CA GLN A 425 -3.94 -10.99 -23.69
C GLN A 425 -5.35 -11.45 -24.09
N LEU A 426 -6.06 -12.06 -23.14
CA LEU A 426 -7.45 -12.48 -23.25
C LEU A 426 -8.23 -12.08 -21.99
N PRO A 427 -9.55 -11.82 -22.09
CA PRO A 427 -10.42 -11.79 -20.93
C PRO A 427 -10.53 -13.20 -20.33
N ILE A 428 -10.58 -13.28 -19.00
CA ILE A 428 -10.95 -14.51 -18.29
C ILE A 428 -12.49 -14.59 -18.31
N PRO A 429 -13.10 -15.67 -18.82
CA PRO A 429 -14.56 -15.78 -18.90
C PRO A 429 -15.25 -15.54 -17.55
N GLN A 430 -16.32 -14.75 -17.54
CA GLN A 430 -17.18 -14.57 -16.36
C GLN A 430 -18.08 -15.81 -16.16
N GLY A 431 -18.71 -15.91 -14.99
CA GLY A 431 -19.66 -16.98 -14.65
C GLY A 431 -19.07 -18.37 -14.38
N LYS A 432 -17.87 -18.71 -14.89
CA LYS A 432 -17.20 -19.99 -14.64
C LYS A 432 -16.25 -19.92 -13.44
N GLN A 433 -16.11 -21.01 -12.67
CA GLN A 433 -15.06 -21.12 -11.64
C GLN A 433 -13.67 -21.05 -12.29
N ILE A 434 -12.74 -20.31 -11.68
CA ILE A 434 -11.34 -20.33 -12.11
C ILE A 434 -10.68 -21.56 -11.49
N ASP A 435 -10.08 -22.40 -12.31
CA ASP A 435 -9.28 -23.56 -11.94
C ASP A 435 -7.96 -23.57 -12.73
N GLN A 436 -7.09 -24.56 -12.48
CA GLN A 436 -5.84 -24.69 -13.23
C GLN A 436 -6.09 -25.02 -14.72
N THR A 437 -7.12 -25.82 -15.02
CA THR A 437 -7.44 -26.25 -16.40
C THR A 437 -7.75 -25.06 -17.29
N MET A 438 -8.67 -24.18 -16.86
CA MET A 438 -9.04 -22.96 -17.58
C MET A 438 -7.85 -22.04 -17.79
N LEU A 439 -7.06 -21.79 -16.74
CA LEU A 439 -5.89 -20.91 -16.85
C LEU A 439 -4.85 -21.50 -17.81
N PHE A 440 -4.68 -22.82 -17.85
CA PHE A 440 -3.78 -23.51 -18.78
C PHE A 440 -4.27 -23.47 -20.23
N ASP A 441 -5.56 -23.69 -20.49
CA ASP A 441 -6.11 -23.62 -21.86
C ASP A 441 -6.18 -22.19 -22.42
N LEU A 442 -6.44 -21.19 -21.58
CA LEU A 442 -6.27 -19.78 -21.95
C LEU A 442 -4.80 -19.47 -22.26
N SER A 443 -3.86 -20.00 -21.46
CA SER A 443 -2.41 -19.83 -21.69
C SER A 443 -1.94 -20.51 -22.98
N LYS A 444 -2.47 -21.70 -23.31
CA LYS A 444 -2.23 -22.39 -24.58
C LYS A 444 -2.79 -21.61 -25.77
N THR A 445 -3.99 -21.04 -25.64
CA THR A 445 -4.58 -20.17 -26.66
C THR A 445 -3.68 -18.96 -26.94
N LEU A 446 -3.19 -18.30 -25.88
CA LEU A 446 -2.24 -17.20 -25.99
C LEU A 446 -0.91 -17.62 -26.62
N LEU A 447 -0.37 -18.79 -26.26
CA LEU A 447 0.85 -19.33 -26.87
C LEU A 447 0.64 -19.64 -28.37
N GLY A 448 -0.52 -20.18 -28.75
CA GLY A 448 -0.91 -20.40 -30.14
C GLY A 448 -0.89 -19.10 -30.95
N GLN A 449 -1.44 -18.01 -30.42
CA GLN A 449 -1.37 -16.68 -31.05
C GLN A 449 0.08 -16.18 -31.20
N VAL A 450 0.95 -16.42 -30.22
CA VAL A 450 2.38 -16.05 -30.29
C VAL A 450 3.15 -16.89 -31.33
N ILE A 451 2.74 -18.14 -31.55
CA ILE A 451 3.30 -19.02 -32.59
C ILE A 451 2.83 -18.57 -33.99
N VAL A 452 1.54 -18.25 -34.16
CA VAL A 452 0.98 -17.74 -35.43
C VAL A 452 1.58 -16.39 -35.84
N ASP A 453 1.93 -15.52 -34.88
CA ASP A 453 2.71 -14.29 -35.10
C ASP A 453 4.13 -14.53 -35.66
N GLY A 454 4.59 -15.79 -35.76
CA GLY A 454 5.90 -16.18 -36.28
C GLY A 454 7.08 -15.84 -35.36
N ARG A 455 6.82 -15.50 -34.08
CA ARG A 455 7.80 -14.89 -33.16
C ARG A 455 7.96 -15.62 -31.83
N ALA A 456 7.52 -16.87 -31.74
CA ALA A 456 7.66 -17.69 -30.54
C ALA A 456 9.13 -18.07 -30.24
N TRP A 457 9.89 -18.52 -31.25
CA TRP A 457 11.18 -19.21 -31.04
C TRP A 457 12.36 -18.46 -31.70
N PRO A 458 13.58 -18.48 -31.13
CA PRO A 458 13.94 -18.99 -29.81
C PRO A 458 13.44 -18.05 -28.70
N CYS A 459 12.80 -18.62 -27.67
CA CYS A 459 12.21 -17.87 -26.57
C CYS A 459 13.19 -17.76 -25.39
N ALA A 460 13.65 -16.55 -25.09
CA ALA A 460 14.62 -16.26 -24.02
C ALA A 460 13.97 -15.86 -22.67
N ASN A 461 12.67 -15.59 -22.67
CA ASN A 461 11.85 -15.40 -21.48
C ASN A 461 10.38 -15.66 -21.84
N LEU A 462 9.68 -16.38 -20.96
CA LEU A 462 8.23 -16.53 -21.01
C LEU A 462 7.67 -16.18 -19.62
N SER A 463 6.52 -15.53 -19.60
CA SER A 463 5.82 -15.22 -18.36
C SER A 463 4.31 -15.11 -18.58
N LEU A 464 3.57 -15.59 -17.59
CA LEU A 464 2.12 -15.51 -17.53
C LEU A 464 1.73 -14.51 -16.45
N SER A 465 0.67 -13.75 -16.68
CA SER A 465 0.15 -12.80 -15.72
C SER A 465 -1.37 -12.77 -15.71
N VAL A 466 -1.95 -12.46 -14.55
CA VAL A 466 -3.37 -12.16 -14.39
C VAL A 466 -3.55 -10.80 -13.73
N GLY A 467 -4.59 -10.06 -14.11
CA GLY A 467 -4.79 -8.69 -13.69
C GLY A 467 -6.23 -8.20 -13.84
N GLY A 468 -6.44 -6.92 -13.57
CA GLY A 468 -7.78 -6.33 -13.52
C GLY A 468 -8.62 -7.01 -12.44
N PHE A 469 -8.10 -7.08 -11.22
CA PHE A 469 -8.81 -7.69 -10.09
C PHE A 469 -10.02 -6.83 -9.69
N GLU A 470 -11.15 -7.49 -9.59
CA GLU A 470 -12.38 -6.98 -8.96
C GLU A 470 -12.63 -7.71 -7.65
N ASP A 471 -13.25 -7.01 -6.72
CA ASP A 471 -13.77 -7.61 -5.49
C ASP A 471 -15.20 -8.13 -5.78
N GLY A 472 -15.56 -9.27 -5.20
CA GLY A 472 -16.85 -9.92 -5.47
C GLY A 472 -18.03 -9.24 -4.76
N VAL A 473 -19.25 -9.54 -5.21
CA VAL A 473 -20.49 -8.98 -4.64
C VAL A 473 -20.72 -9.47 -3.20
N SER A 474 -20.23 -8.69 -2.24
CA SER A 474 -20.54 -8.85 -0.81
C SER A 474 -22.01 -8.52 -0.55
N GLY A 475 -22.76 -9.45 0.04
CA GLY A 475 -24.16 -9.24 0.44
C GLY A 475 -25.18 -10.12 -0.31
N ASN A 476 -24.81 -10.75 -1.42
CA ASN A 476 -25.65 -11.81 -2.00
C ASN A 476 -25.70 -13.00 -1.03
N LYS A 477 -26.82 -13.14 -0.31
CA LYS A 477 -27.22 -14.43 0.29
C LYS A 477 -27.25 -15.48 -0.82
N GLY A 478 -26.84 -16.71 -0.52
CA GLY A 478 -26.83 -17.80 -1.51
C GLY A 478 -28.21 -18.03 -2.12
N ILE A 479 -28.27 -18.58 -3.34
CA ILE A 479 -29.54 -18.97 -3.98
C ILE A 479 -30.35 -19.91 -3.07
N ASP A 480 -29.68 -20.66 -2.20
CA ASP A 480 -30.29 -21.48 -1.15
C ASP A 480 -31.30 -20.68 -0.30
N THR A 481 -30.96 -19.45 0.12
CA THR A 481 -31.90 -18.58 0.88
C THR A 481 -33.04 -18.03 0.04
N PHE A 482 -32.94 -18.10 -1.29
CA PHE A 482 -34.00 -17.76 -2.25
C PHE A 482 -34.87 -18.99 -2.62
N LEU A 483 -34.43 -20.20 -2.26
CA LEU A 483 -35.14 -21.47 -2.48
C LEU A 483 -35.90 -21.96 -1.23
N LEU A 484 -35.57 -21.45 -0.03
CA LEU A 484 -36.37 -21.66 1.19
C LEU A 484 -37.79 -21.09 1.00
N LYS A 485 -38.82 -21.91 1.25
CA LYS A 485 -40.22 -21.48 1.24
C LYS A 485 -40.77 -21.40 2.65
N GLY A 486 -41.51 -20.33 2.95
CA GLY A 486 -42.20 -20.17 4.22
C GLY A 486 -41.28 -19.77 5.38
N ASP A 487 -41.61 -20.21 6.58
CA ASP A 487 -41.08 -19.63 7.83
C ASP A 487 -39.60 -19.90 8.10
N GLU A 488 -38.98 -20.87 7.43
CA GLU A 488 -37.52 -21.05 7.42
C GLU A 488 -36.79 -19.80 6.92
N ALA A 489 -37.38 -19.06 5.98
CA ALA A 489 -36.82 -17.80 5.48
C ALA A 489 -36.89 -16.67 6.52
N LYS A 490 -37.87 -16.69 7.45
CA LYS A 490 -37.95 -15.74 8.57
C LYS A 490 -36.91 -16.05 9.64
N ALA A 491 -36.76 -17.32 10.01
CA ALA A 491 -35.73 -17.75 10.97
C ALA A 491 -34.30 -17.37 10.51
N ALA A 492 -34.05 -17.35 9.19
CA ALA A 492 -32.80 -16.90 8.57
C ALA A 492 -32.68 -15.36 8.37
N MET A 493 -33.59 -14.56 8.95
CA MET A 493 -33.53 -13.10 8.97
C MET A 493 -33.28 -12.51 10.37
N ASP A 494 -33.82 -13.13 11.43
CA ASP A 494 -33.80 -12.56 12.80
C ASP A 494 -32.54 -12.87 13.64
N THR A 495 -31.45 -13.36 13.04
CA THR A 495 -30.19 -13.67 13.77
C THR A 495 -29.15 -12.53 13.65
N PRO A 496 -28.83 -11.78 14.72
CA PRO A 496 -27.80 -10.74 14.68
C PRO A 496 -26.38 -11.34 14.62
N HIS A 497 -25.50 -10.74 13.82
CA HIS A 497 -24.10 -11.18 13.73
C HIS A 497 -23.32 -10.91 15.02
N ARG A 498 -22.88 -11.98 15.69
CA ARG A 498 -21.80 -11.91 16.69
C ARG A 498 -20.45 -12.11 15.99
N SER A 499 -19.58 -11.10 16.06
CA SER A 499 -18.24 -11.12 15.46
C SER A 499 -17.30 -12.03 16.26
N HIS A 500 -17.08 -13.25 15.77
CA HIS A 500 -16.13 -14.17 16.40
C HIS A 500 -14.68 -13.77 16.09
N ALA A 501 -14.04 -13.12 17.08
CA ALA A 501 -12.59 -13.17 17.23
C ALA A 501 -12.16 -14.60 17.60
N THR A 502 -10.99 -15.04 17.11
CA THR A 502 -10.50 -16.41 17.28
C THR A 502 -9.33 -16.46 18.26
N THR A 503 -9.62 -16.81 19.52
CA THR A 503 -8.58 -17.15 20.51
C THR A 503 -8.19 -18.64 20.36
N PRO A 504 -6.90 -19.00 20.35
CA PRO A 504 -6.48 -20.39 20.21
C PRO A 504 -6.67 -21.19 21.50
N ILE A 505 -7.09 -22.46 21.37
CA ILE A 505 -7.18 -23.41 22.48
C ILE A 505 -6.11 -24.49 22.29
N GLN A 506 -5.34 -24.76 23.37
CA GLN A 506 -4.37 -25.86 23.44
C GLN A 506 -5.09 -27.20 23.61
N GLY A 507 -4.51 -28.29 23.11
CA GLY A 507 -5.14 -29.61 23.13
C GLY A 507 -4.39 -30.63 23.99
N GLU A 508 -5.13 -31.53 24.62
CA GLU A 508 -4.65 -32.79 25.19
C GLU A 508 -5.78 -33.84 25.18
N GLY A 509 -5.45 -35.13 25.26
CA GLY A 509 -6.43 -36.23 25.41
C GLY A 509 -6.70 -37.12 24.18
N ARG A 510 -6.53 -38.43 24.37
CA ARG A 510 -6.90 -39.57 23.49
C ARG A 510 -7.27 -40.76 24.40
N PRO A 511 -7.93 -41.85 23.94
CA PRO A 511 -8.18 -42.29 22.55
C PRO A 511 -9.71 -42.22 22.19
N ALA A 512 -10.46 -43.13 21.53
CA ALA A 512 -10.24 -44.52 21.12
C ALA A 512 -11.12 -45.05 19.95
N LYS A 513 -11.17 -46.39 19.86
CA LYS A 513 -11.74 -47.33 18.86
C LYS A 513 -13.29 -47.44 19.01
N LEU A 514 -14.10 -47.89 18.04
CA LEU A 514 -13.91 -49.00 17.07
C LEU A 514 -14.66 -48.84 15.71
N ARG A 515 -13.98 -49.30 14.64
CA ARG A 515 -14.45 -49.99 13.40
C ARG A 515 -15.45 -49.35 12.41
N ARG A 516 -15.32 -49.81 11.15
CA ARG A 516 -16.16 -49.56 9.96
C ARG A 516 -17.25 -50.64 9.82
N LEU A 517 -18.27 -50.35 9.02
CA LEU A 517 -18.55 -51.09 7.79
C LEU A 517 -19.30 -50.20 6.78
N ASP A 518 -19.36 -50.63 5.53
CA ASP A 518 -19.73 -49.82 4.37
C ASP A 518 -21.13 -50.16 3.82
N GLU A 519 -21.45 -49.57 2.65
CA GLU A 519 -22.49 -49.93 1.67
C GLU A 519 -23.85 -49.19 1.68
N LEU A 520 -24.18 -48.77 0.46
CA LEU A 520 -25.38 -48.07 -0.06
C LEU A 520 -26.36 -49.14 -0.61
N PRO A 521 -27.66 -48.86 -0.94
CA PRO A 521 -28.05 -47.68 -1.72
C PRO A 521 -29.47 -47.06 -1.56
N SER A 522 -29.60 -45.88 -2.19
CA SER A 522 -30.74 -45.38 -2.98
C SER A 522 -31.81 -46.44 -3.36
N ILE A 523 -33.12 -46.16 -3.37
CA ILE A 523 -33.74 -45.12 -4.24
C ILE A 523 -35.19 -44.75 -3.85
N ALA A 524 -35.72 -43.71 -4.53
CA ALA A 524 -37.13 -43.33 -4.83
C ALA A 524 -38.30 -44.29 -4.50
N ARG A 525 -39.58 -43.87 -4.33
CA ARG A 525 -40.27 -42.55 -4.26
C ARG A 525 -41.77 -42.78 -3.94
N PHE A 526 -42.45 -41.76 -3.39
CA PHE A 526 -43.88 -41.37 -3.63
C PHE A 526 -45.06 -42.27 -3.17
N LEU A 527 -46.14 -41.57 -2.73
CA LEU A 527 -47.52 -42.03 -2.47
C LEU A 527 -47.68 -42.99 -1.26
N SER A 528 -48.77 -42.96 -0.47
CA SER A 528 -50.13 -42.39 -0.68
C SER A 528 -50.66 -41.57 0.52
N LYS A 529 -51.89 -41.02 0.40
CA LYS A 529 -52.63 -40.21 1.40
C LYS A 529 -53.51 -41.05 2.34
N GLU A 530 -54.01 -40.37 3.40
CA GLU A 530 -55.33 -40.59 4.05
C GLU A 530 -55.50 -41.88 4.92
N ASP A 531 -56.28 -41.92 6.01
CA ASP A 531 -57.15 -40.90 6.63
C ASP A 531 -57.42 -41.12 8.16
N SER A 532 -58.20 -40.18 8.73
CA SER A 532 -59.26 -40.32 9.77
C SER A 532 -58.99 -40.58 11.29
N THR A 533 -59.44 -39.58 12.08
CA THR A 533 -60.30 -39.65 13.31
C THR A 533 -59.92 -40.45 14.58
N GLY A 534 -60.09 -39.80 15.75
CA GLY A 534 -60.27 -40.43 17.07
C GLY A 534 -60.47 -39.41 18.21
N GLU A 535 -61.48 -39.56 19.05
CA GLU A 535 -61.87 -38.60 20.12
C GLU A 535 -61.52 -39.07 21.55
N GLY A 536 -61.52 -38.16 22.53
CA GLY A 536 -61.57 -38.46 23.98
C GLY A 536 -60.55 -37.72 24.86
N GLY A 537 -60.83 -37.36 26.13
CA GLY A 537 -62.08 -37.66 26.87
C GLY A 537 -62.25 -37.19 28.34
N VAL A 538 -61.58 -36.11 28.81
CA VAL A 538 -61.91 -35.39 30.09
C VAL A 538 -61.60 -36.13 31.43
N GLN A 539 -61.59 -35.36 32.55
CA GLN A 539 -61.57 -35.76 33.98
C GLN A 539 -60.18 -36.08 34.62
N SER A 540 -59.86 -35.73 35.88
CA SER A 540 -60.56 -34.92 36.92
C SER A 540 -59.58 -34.33 37.99
N PRO A 541 -59.99 -33.44 38.92
CA PRO A 541 -59.08 -32.51 39.63
C PRO A 541 -58.97 -32.64 41.18
N GLY A 542 -58.10 -31.82 41.79
CA GLY A 542 -58.09 -31.37 43.20
C GLY A 542 -56.96 -30.34 43.46
N THR A 543 -57.13 -29.14 44.05
CA THR A 543 -57.54 -28.72 45.43
C THR A 543 -56.53 -29.16 46.52
N THR A 544 -56.09 -28.36 47.52
CA THR A 544 -56.31 -26.96 48.02
C THR A 544 -55.32 -26.73 49.20
N SER A 545 -54.91 -25.57 49.74
CA SER A 545 -54.91 -24.12 49.40
C SER A 545 -54.14 -23.35 50.53
N ALA A 546 -54.32 -22.02 50.69
CA ALA A 546 -53.94 -21.14 51.83
C ALA A 546 -52.53 -20.46 51.77
N ASP A 547 -52.31 -19.20 52.23
CA ASP A 547 -53.24 -18.24 52.87
C ASP A 547 -52.78 -16.75 52.85
N LYS A 548 -53.76 -15.80 52.93
CA LYS A 548 -53.73 -14.40 53.51
C LYS A 548 -52.75 -13.29 53.04
N LEU A 549 -53.03 -11.97 53.19
CA LEU A 549 -54.27 -11.12 53.11
C LEU A 549 -53.94 -9.59 53.16
N HIS A 550 -54.96 -8.72 52.99
CA HIS A 550 -55.02 -7.23 53.11
C HIS A 550 -54.37 -6.40 51.96
N GLN A 551 -54.98 -5.35 51.36
CA GLN A 551 -55.76 -4.15 51.79
C GLN A 551 -54.88 -2.98 52.30
N GLY A 552 -55.06 -1.70 51.90
CA GLY A 552 -55.95 -1.13 50.86
C GLY A 552 -56.00 0.43 50.85
N GLU A 553 -56.80 0.99 49.93
CA GLU A 553 -57.28 2.40 49.80
C GLU A 553 -56.37 3.53 49.22
N PHE A 554 -57.03 4.65 48.87
CA PHE A 554 -56.58 5.78 48.02
C PHE A 554 -56.08 7.00 48.81
N ARG A 555 -55.14 7.76 48.23
CA ARG A 555 -55.30 9.20 47.90
C ARG A 555 -54.18 9.70 46.99
N ALA A 556 -54.37 10.87 46.38
CA ALA A 556 -53.49 11.43 45.35
C ALA A 556 -52.46 12.41 45.91
N ASN A 557 -51.31 12.53 45.23
CA ASN A 557 -50.87 13.81 44.64
C ASN A 557 -49.80 13.58 43.55
N GLU A 558 -49.33 14.67 42.95
CA GLU A 558 -48.44 14.72 41.78
C GLU A 558 -47.04 14.11 42.02
N GLU A 559 -46.47 13.45 41.01
CA GLU A 559 -45.14 13.81 40.46
C GLU A 559 -44.90 13.14 39.08
N ALA A 560 -43.78 13.45 38.44
CA ALA A 560 -43.57 13.31 37.00
C ALA A 560 -43.59 11.86 36.46
N ALA A 561 -44.13 11.70 35.25
CA ALA A 561 -44.00 10.48 34.45
C ALA A 561 -42.87 10.63 33.43
N ASP A 562 -41.79 9.85 33.58
CA ASP A 562 -40.78 9.69 32.54
C ASP A 562 -41.38 8.98 31.32
N ILE A 563 -41.57 9.73 30.23
CA ILE A 563 -41.87 9.15 28.92
C ILE A 563 -40.55 8.79 28.26
N ASP A 564 -40.37 7.49 27.97
CA ASP A 564 -39.16 6.97 27.32
C ASP A 564 -39.02 7.49 25.87
N ILE A 565 -38.19 8.54 25.71
CA ILE A 565 -37.92 9.18 24.41
C ILE A 565 -36.92 8.36 23.54
N SER A 566 -36.80 7.05 23.75
CA SER A 566 -36.06 6.17 22.84
C SER A 566 -36.88 5.71 21.62
N LEU A 567 -38.23 5.74 21.70
CA LEU A 567 -39.12 5.17 20.69
C LEU A 567 -39.55 6.11 19.55
N LEU A 568 -39.17 7.40 19.58
CA LEU A 568 -39.50 8.38 18.53
C LEU A 568 -38.34 8.70 17.56
N CYS A 569 -37.09 8.34 17.88
CA CYS A 569 -35.92 8.60 17.02
C CYS A 569 -35.64 7.48 15.98
N ARG A 570 -36.68 6.97 15.31
CA ARG A 570 -36.54 6.01 14.19
C ARG A 570 -37.37 6.34 12.94
N SER A 571 -37.79 7.59 12.80
CA SER A 571 -38.27 8.16 11.53
C SER A 571 -37.26 9.20 11.03
N ASN A 572 -36.62 8.94 9.88
CA ASN A 572 -35.83 9.95 9.16
C ASN A 572 -36.79 11.01 8.59
N ILE A 573 -37.10 12.02 9.39
CA ILE A 573 -37.77 13.24 8.92
C ILE A 573 -36.69 14.07 8.21
N ALA A 574 -36.71 14.05 6.88
CA ALA A 574 -35.86 14.93 6.08
C ALA A 574 -36.27 16.39 6.34
N SER A 575 -35.39 17.16 6.97
CA SER A 575 -35.65 18.52 7.45
C SER A 575 -35.56 19.58 6.35
N PHE A 576 -34.77 19.33 5.31
CA PHE A 576 -34.54 20.27 4.21
C PHE A 576 -35.18 19.79 2.90
N PHE A 577 -35.68 20.72 2.09
CA PHE A 577 -36.26 20.44 0.78
C PHE A 577 -35.54 21.27 -0.28
N CYS A 578 -34.75 20.62 -1.13
CA CYS A 578 -33.90 21.31 -2.10
C CYS A 578 -34.72 22.03 -3.16
N LYS A 579 -34.58 23.35 -3.27
CA LYS A 579 -35.30 24.19 -4.25
C LYS A 579 -34.94 23.83 -5.70
N SER A 580 -33.70 23.43 -5.97
CA SER A 580 -33.17 23.20 -7.32
C SER A 580 -33.61 21.87 -7.96
N CYS A 581 -34.03 20.87 -7.17
CA CYS A 581 -34.52 19.59 -7.70
C CYS A 581 -35.75 19.00 -6.99
N GLN A 582 -36.35 19.74 -6.05
CA GLN A 582 -37.56 19.36 -5.32
C GLN A 582 -37.48 17.99 -4.64
N LYS A 583 -36.33 17.69 -4.03
CA LYS A 583 -36.09 16.47 -3.25
C LYS A 583 -35.94 16.79 -1.76
N PRO A 584 -36.47 15.93 -0.87
CA PRO A 584 -36.14 15.96 0.54
C PRO A 584 -34.67 15.53 0.74
N VAL A 585 -33.95 16.23 1.62
CA VAL A 585 -32.54 16.00 1.96
C VAL A 585 -32.37 16.16 3.48
N ASN A 586 -31.39 15.46 4.06
CA ASN A 586 -31.06 15.58 5.47
C ASN A 586 -30.27 16.87 5.75
N GLU A 587 -30.40 17.47 6.95
CA GLU A 587 -29.68 18.73 7.27
C GLU A 587 -28.15 18.56 7.16
N THR A 588 -27.63 17.38 7.52
CA THR A 588 -26.20 17.04 7.45
C THR A 588 -25.67 16.98 6.02
N ASP A 589 -26.51 16.59 5.07
CA ASP A 589 -26.12 16.30 3.69
C ASP A 589 -26.38 17.52 2.78
N ARG A 590 -26.92 18.60 3.36
CA ARG A 590 -27.39 19.79 2.66
C ARG A 590 -26.28 20.49 1.87
N THR A 591 -25.12 20.70 2.48
CA THR A 591 -24.00 21.42 1.84
C THR A 591 -23.48 20.65 0.63
N GLU A 592 -23.22 19.34 0.76
CA GLU A 592 -22.80 18.49 -0.37
C GLU A 592 -23.86 18.43 -1.48
N HIS A 593 -25.14 18.51 -1.11
CA HIS A 593 -26.24 18.55 -2.07
C HIS A 593 -26.35 19.90 -2.79
N GLU A 594 -26.12 21.02 -2.11
CA GLU A 594 -26.09 22.36 -2.72
C GLU A 594 -24.86 22.51 -3.65
N ASP A 595 -23.67 22.04 -3.23
CA ASP A 595 -22.46 21.97 -4.06
C ASP A 595 -22.64 21.09 -5.31
N TRP A 596 -23.39 19.99 -5.22
CA TRP A 596 -23.69 19.13 -6.37
C TRP A 596 -24.48 19.86 -7.47
N HIS A 597 -25.43 20.74 -7.10
CA HIS A 597 -26.14 21.55 -8.10
C HIS A 597 -25.22 22.60 -8.72
N PHE A 598 -24.38 23.26 -7.92
CA PHE A 598 -23.44 24.27 -8.40
C PHE A 598 -22.42 23.66 -9.39
N ALA A 599 -21.84 22.51 -9.06
CA ALA A 599 -20.91 21.80 -9.95
C ALA A 599 -21.58 21.37 -11.27
N ARG A 600 -22.85 20.96 -11.23
CA ARG A 600 -23.62 20.59 -12.43
C ARG A 600 -23.98 21.82 -13.28
N GLU A 601 -24.36 22.93 -12.66
CA GLU A 601 -24.65 24.18 -13.36
C GLU A 601 -23.40 24.73 -14.05
N LEU A 602 -22.23 24.65 -13.41
CA LEU A 602 -20.94 25.00 -14.02
C LEU A 602 -20.64 24.13 -15.26
N GLN A 603 -20.91 22.82 -15.18
CA GLN A 603 -20.72 21.89 -16.30
C GLN A 603 -21.72 22.15 -17.46
N GLU A 604 -22.95 22.56 -17.15
CA GLU A 604 -23.96 22.94 -18.15
C GLU A 604 -23.59 24.30 -18.81
N GLN A 605 -22.96 25.24 -18.08
CA GLN A 605 -22.44 26.50 -18.63
C GLN A 605 -21.26 26.28 -19.59
N ASP A 606 -20.25 25.47 -19.19
CA ASP A 606 -19.09 25.14 -20.06
C ASP A 606 -19.53 24.46 -21.38
N ALA A 607 -20.57 23.61 -21.32
CA ALA A 607 -21.12 22.95 -22.51
C ALA A 607 -21.70 23.93 -23.54
N HIS A 608 -22.14 25.13 -23.12
CA HIS A 608 -22.74 26.14 -23.99
C HIS A 608 -21.74 27.12 -24.65
N VAL A 609 -20.45 27.07 -24.30
CA VAL A 609 -19.43 27.97 -24.87
C VAL A 609 -18.96 27.54 -26.27
N VAL A 610 -19.18 26.27 -26.67
CA VAL A 610 -18.59 25.67 -27.88
C VAL A 610 -19.50 25.73 -29.12
N THR A 611 -20.10 26.89 -29.43
CA THR A 611 -20.70 27.16 -30.75
C THR A 611 -20.38 28.57 -31.25
N GLY A 612 -19.33 28.68 -32.08
CA GLY A 612 -18.94 29.89 -32.82
C GLY A 612 -18.68 29.58 -34.30
N PRO A 613 -18.86 30.55 -35.23
CA PRO A 613 -19.25 30.24 -36.61
C PRO A 613 -18.12 29.81 -37.56
N SER A 614 -18.54 29.12 -38.62
CA SER A 614 -17.72 28.67 -39.73
C SER A 614 -17.09 29.80 -40.54
N ASN A 615 -15.88 29.57 -41.05
CA ASN A 615 -15.28 30.39 -42.11
C ASN A 615 -14.40 29.52 -43.02
N SER A 616 -14.48 29.74 -44.34
CA SER A 616 -13.89 28.87 -45.37
C SER A 616 -12.86 29.60 -46.22
N ARG A 617 -11.67 29.01 -46.42
CA ARG A 617 -10.63 29.50 -47.36
C ARG A 617 -9.61 28.40 -47.72
N PRO A 618 -8.70 28.60 -48.71
CA PRO A 618 -8.85 28.02 -50.04
C PRO A 618 -7.80 26.93 -50.38
N PRO A 619 -7.94 26.19 -51.49
CA PRO A 619 -6.98 25.14 -51.88
C PRO A 619 -5.63 25.70 -52.39
N GLY A 620 -4.53 25.04 -51.99
CA GLY A 620 -3.18 25.23 -52.56
C GLY A 620 -2.86 24.27 -53.72
N PRO A 621 -1.86 24.57 -54.56
CA PRO A 621 -1.69 23.93 -55.88
C PRO A 621 -0.91 22.60 -55.87
N GLN A 622 -1.10 21.81 -56.94
CA GLN A 622 -0.38 20.56 -57.21
C GLN A 622 0.86 20.79 -58.10
N SER A 623 2.01 20.22 -57.72
CA SER A 623 3.10 19.74 -58.61
C SER A 623 4.24 19.16 -57.75
N SER A 624 5.14 18.31 -58.23
CA SER A 624 5.06 17.24 -59.25
C SER A 624 6.19 16.23 -58.97
N LYS A 625 6.08 14.98 -59.45
CA LYS A 625 7.18 13.99 -59.33
C LYS A 625 8.21 14.18 -60.46
N PRO A 626 9.49 13.93 -60.19
CA PRO A 626 10.35 13.17 -61.10
C PRO A 626 10.68 11.78 -60.56
N ASN A 627 11.20 10.91 -61.43
CA ASN A 627 11.45 9.49 -61.16
C ASN A 627 12.83 9.08 -61.72
N ARG A 628 13.61 8.30 -60.95
CA ARG A 628 14.90 7.61 -61.21
C ARG A 628 15.63 7.43 -59.86
N GLY A 629 16.37 6.37 -59.55
CA GLY A 629 16.63 5.12 -60.29
C GLY A 629 18.13 4.81 -60.41
N GLY A 630 18.60 3.67 -59.90
CA GLY A 630 19.94 3.13 -60.20
C GLY A 630 20.85 2.77 -59.01
N THR A 631 21.01 1.46 -58.79
CA THR A 631 22.30 0.74 -58.57
C THR A 631 23.41 1.31 -57.64
N GLY A 632 23.70 0.54 -56.57
CA GLY A 632 25.03 -0.06 -56.39
C GLY A 632 26.00 0.55 -55.35
N GLY A 633 26.86 -0.30 -54.76
CA GLY A 633 28.01 0.12 -53.94
C GLY A 633 28.28 -0.76 -52.71
N ARG A 634 29.41 -1.47 -52.67
CA ARG A 634 29.91 -2.20 -51.48
C ARG A 634 30.88 -1.30 -50.69
N GLY A 635 30.92 -1.40 -49.36
CA GLY A 635 31.94 -0.74 -48.53
C GLY A 635 32.10 -1.40 -47.15
N ARG A 636 33.33 -1.81 -46.79
CA ARG A 636 33.69 -2.37 -45.47
C ARG A 636 34.09 -1.26 -44.48
N GLY A 637 33.80 -1.46 -43.20
CA GLY A 637 34.41 -0.76 -42.06
C GLY A 637 34.13 -1.56 -40.77
N SER A 638 35.09 -1.66 -39.84
CA SER A 638 34.99 -2.62 -38.73
C SER A 638 35.72 -2.24 -37.44
N LYS A 639 34.99 -2.28 -36.31
CA LYS A 639 35.47 -2.26 -34.90
C LYS A 639 36.19 -0.97 -34.44
N PRO A 640 36.44 -0.78 -33.12
CA PRO A 640 36.06 -1.60 -31.95
C PRO A 640 35.18 -0.87 -30.91
N GLU A 641 34.87 -1.56 -29.81
CA GLU A 641 34.15 -1.04 -28.65
C GLU A 641 34.99 -0.08 -27.78
N LYS A 642 34.29 0.89 -27.17
CA LYS A 642 34.60 1.52 -25.87
C LYS A 642 33.24 1.74 -25.17
N GLY A 643 33.07 1.60 -23.87
CA GLY A 643 34.01 1.17 -22.83
C GLY A 643 33.43 1.51 -21.46
N GLN A 644 32.55 0.68 -20.92
CA GLN A 644 31.88 0.94 -19.63
C GLN A 644 32.88 0.84 -18.46
N SER A 645 33.30 2.01 -17.95
CA SER A 645 33.98 2.13 -16.66
C SER A 645 33.04 1.74 -15.52
N ARG A 646 33.51 0.86 -14.63
CA ARG A 646 32.78 0.46 -13.41
C ARG A 646 32.93 1.57 -12.38
N LEU A 647 31.83 2.18 -11.93
CA LEU A 647 31.85 2.98 -10.70
C LEU A 647 31.92 2.05 -9.50
N THR A 648 32.96 2.20 -8.70
CA THR A 648 33.07 1.59 -7.36
C THR A 648 32.27 2.42 -6.38
N PHE A 649 31.33 1.78 -5.68
CA PHE A 649 30.71 2.36 -4.50
C PHE A 649 31.62 2.14 -3.28
N GLY A 650 31.94 3.23 -2.60
CA GLY A 650 32.16 3.22 -1.15
C GLY A 650 30.83 3.34 -0.41
#